data_AF-A0A956JQ29-F1
#
_entry.id   AF-A0A956JQ29-F1
#
_cell.length_a   1.000
_cell.length_b   1.000
_cell.length_c   1.000
_cell.angle_alpha   90.00
_cell.angle_beta   90.00
_cell.angle_gamma   90.00
#
_symmetry.space_group_name_H-M   'P 1'
#
loop_
_entity.id
_entity.type
_entity.pdbx_description
1 polymer ?
#
loop_
_entity_poly.entity_id
_entity_poly.type
_entity_poly.pdbx_seq_one_letter_code
_entity_poly.pdbx_strand_id
1 'polypeptide(L)'
;MAARNTKATRSTLVVVLCAAVALSASAGAQPLSPAEEKALQDAQKDLQSFKQAADSYRKTVNSIVKRAYEFRRKKLLAGYGVKIKKEEAEERVRRIAAITLFEDFLRRYPNDKRWTPDVIFRLAELYFEKSNDEYLTRTEQYETELKKFERKEIATAPTPPKQNYQQTIDLHRRLIREFPRYRLVGGAYYLLGFCLSEMGKEKQGNQAFLSLVCKNRYQPPLTDAPDDAAAGAGSGSGSGATADATAAKGKGKGKGKGKRKDKKKVDSSQELKTAVYDNCVPLKVKGRFNAEAWIRVGEHHFDENELGQAIAAYRRVIKLGLKDNPYYDEALYKLAWTYYRADKFMASIKNFDNLVVFADKEKEKTGKAGSEMRPESIQYLGISFAEEDWDGDTVPDTETGIQRIEKFYAGREKEKHVYEVYRKLADIYFDTTKYDQAVQVYRLMLSRWPYRAENPELQDRIVLSLDRQTKGQEAIAAREKFSTLFGKGSEWEKRNRNNPKALKKAREFDEQMLIRAAVHHHQEGQRLRKKGAIAQDITLLKQAAHHYGLAAIAYQRYLGRFPDTKNSYEVRYSYASCLFYSQKFLDAAKAFGTVRDSNLDDRYREEAAFMATKSYETYIGANPSLKAPEVPKATQKLGAEKSIPDVYRQWQKSLDTYVKVLPKSDKAPKLSYKAAEIPFRYNHVKEARERFAKLYQKYCGSQIAANAAQALLVSYQIDKGMAETDKLAKMEKWAKELRGGKCTGGKANQQAVAGTKALLEGIRFKRAVALQTKAEKLIKAGNKPEGFKYYDAAAKAYLKLVDEAPDAKDAPAALNNAAVCYEGSRRAFSATKLYERLYTKYPNSKFAGEGVWRAGVNYERFFAFNKAVQNYLILADTPRFKGNEHRDEAVLASAKLLFNDRQYSRAATLYLRYARSVTDRGRAAKAYFRAGECFAKLDNFPKMTSIFRGFERKYGSAKGAGPLVVESPFQIAEAARKRRDWRTAEKYYKQTLRAFSRSGEKAGSDAAEFAAKAAFTLAERKLKPFLKKKISGGLKAVANGKKRLEKEGVRLKGEFEAVYGYKRAQWTVAAAFRNGTILEHVARQVAAAFRQIPVPRNIKKLGQDAVDMYKDKLDQALAANTEPLEKAAKLAYKACVDRAANLGIANTYTEQARQRLNAFDPQKYPLLKPPKVETVNP
;
A
#
# COMPACT_ATOMS: atom_id res chain seq x y z
N MET A 1 30.01 -0.11 -2.73
CA MET A 1 30.68 0.38 -1.51
C MET A 1 29.63 0.85 -0.52
N ALA A 2 29.89 0.64 0.77
CA ALA A 2 29.04 0.94 1.94
C ALA A 2 27.78 0.09 2.14
N ALA A 3 28.00 -1.21 2.39
CA ALA A 3 27.19 -2.00 3.30
C ALA A 3 27.90 -2.01 4.67
N ARG A 4 27.20 -1.61 5.75
CA ARG A 4 27.41 -2.07 7.15
C ARG A 4 26.32 -1.51 8.08
N ASN A 5 25.83 -2.38 8.97
CA ASN A 5 24.84 -2.23 10.04
C ASN A 5 23.36 -2.10 9.63
N THR A 6 22.40 -2.92 10.07
CA THR A 6 22.41 -3.95 11.15
C THR A 6 21.24 -4.92 10.98
N LYS A 7 21.47 -6.16 11.42
CA LYS A 7 20.50 -7.25 11.63
C LYS A 7 19.57 -6.96 12.81
N ALA A 8 18.49 -7.74 12.86
CA ALA A 8 17.65 -8.14 14.01
C ALA A 8 16.41 -7.29 14.35
N THR A 9 15.23 -7.71 13.84
CA THR A 9 14.02 -8.12 14.61
C THR A 9 12.81 -8.22 13.65
N ARG A 10 12.51 -9.44 13.18
CA ARG A 10 11.22 -9.80 12.55
C ARG A 10 10.99 -11.29 12.78
N SER A 11 10.36 -11.62 13.91
CA SER A 11 9.56 -12.85 14.15
C SER A 11 8.90 -12.78 15.53
N THR A 12 8.12 -11.73 15.77
CA THR A 12 7.10 -11.67 16.82
C THR A 12 6.06 -10.64 16.38
N LEU A 13 4.77 -10.91 16.61
CA LEU A 13 3.58 -10.06 16.34
C LEU A 13 2.95 -10.10 14.94
N VAL A 14 2.30 -11.22 14.59
CA VAL A 14 1.07 -11.23 13.77
C VAL A 14 -0.04 -12.15 14.36
N VAL A 15 0.02 -12.57 15.65
CA VAL A 15 -1.02 -13.45 16.27
C VAL A 15 -1.78 -12.78 17.43
N VAL A 16 -2.08 -11.47 17.39
CA VAL A 16 -2.90 -10.84 18.46
C VAL A 16 -4.13 -10.04 17.98
N LEU A 17 -4.35 -9.81 16.69
CA LEU A 17 -5.36 -8.80 16.27
C LEU A 17 -6.54 -9.31 15.42
N CYS A 18 -7.11 -10.48 15.75
CA CYS A 18 -8.44 -10.91 15.28
C CYS A 18 -9.33 -11.55 16.38
N ALA A 19 -9.23 -11.11 17.63
CA ALA A 19 -10.22 -11.44 18.65
C ALA A 19 -10.43 -10.28 19.63
N ALA A 20 -10.95 -9.17 19.12
CA ALA A 20 -11.74 -8.21 19.88
C ALA A 20 -12.30 -7.19 18.89
N VAL A 21 -13.52 -7.43 18.39
CA VAL A 21 -14.65 -6.48 18.27
C VAL A 21 -15.72 -7.21 17.43
N ALA A 22 -16.53 -8.02 18.11
CA ALA A 22 -17.97 -8.22 17.85
C ALA A 22 -18.50 -9.24 18.87
N LEU A 23 -19.48 -8.79 19.66
CA LEU A 23 -20.06 -9.37 20.89
C LEU A 23 -19.16 -9.12 22.13
N SER A 24 -19.49 -8.23 23.06
CA SER A 24 -20.80 -7.92 23.61
C SER A 24 -21.04 -6.41 23.78
N ALA A 25 -22.23 -5.96 23.39
CA ALA A 25 -22.78 -4.71 23.88
C ALA A 25 -23.01 -4.78 25.40
N SER A 26 -22.92 -3.62 26.02
CA SER A 26 -23.34 -3.24 27.38
C SER A 26 -22.44 -3.60 28.56
N ALA A 27 -22.20 -2.55 29.34
CA ALA A 27 -21.75 -2.49 30.74
C ALA A 27 -20.28 -2.84 31.07
N GLY A 28 -19.49 -1.78 31.30
CA GLY A 28 -18.51 -1.77 32.39
C GLY A 28 -17.03 -1.92 32.06
N ALA A 29 -16.59 -1.84 30.80
CA ALA A 29 -15.15 -1.85 30.49
C ALA A 29 -14.50 -0.51 30.84
N GLN A 30 -13.59 -0.50 31.81
CA GLN A 30 -12.72 0.64 32.10
C GLN A 30 -11.94 1.05 30.84
N PRO A 31 -11.72 2.37 30.62
CA PRO A 31 -11.03 2.86 29.43
C PRO A 31 -9.59 2.31 29.37
N LEU A 32 -9.15 1.92 28.18
CA LEU A 32 -7.76 1.55 27.89
C LEU A 32 -6.84 2.65 28.42
N SER A 33 -5.77 2.26 29.11
CA SER A 33 -4.79 3.24 29.57
C SER A 33 -4.12 3.91 28.34
N PRO A 34 -3.64 5.17 28.46
CA PRO A 34 -2.96 5.87 27.36
C PRO A 34 -1.75 5.11 26.78
N ALA A 35 -1.18 4.18 27.56
CA ALA A 35 -0.12 3.29 27.11
C ALA A 35 -0.63 2.18 26.19
N GLU A 36 -1.84 1.65 26.45
CA GLU A 36 -2.47 0.58 25.67
C GLU A 36 -3.04 1.11 24.35
N GLU A 37 -3.62 2.33 24.33
CA GLU A 37 -4.05 2.99 23.09
C GLU A 37 -2.87 3.31 22.16
N LYS A 38 -1.76 3.78 22.72
CA LYS A 38 -0.54 4.06 21.95
C LYS A 38 0.07 2.78 21.38
N ALA A 39 0.12 1.71 22.17
CA ALA A 39 0.62 0.41 21.73
C ALA A 39 -0.23 -0.19 20.59
N LEU A 40 -1.55 0.02 20.61
CA LEU A 40 -2.46 -0.42 19.55
C LEU A 40 -2.26 0.38 18.25
N GLN A 41 -2.07 1.69 18.34
CA GLN A 41 -1.81 2.56 17.17
C GLN A 41 -0.45 2.26 16.52
N ASP A 42 0.58 2.02 17.33
CA ASP A 42 1.91 1.67 16.82
C ASP A 42 1.90 0.31 16.10
N ALA A 43 1.17 -0.68 16.64
CA ALA A 43 1.01 -2.01 16.01
C ALA A 43 0.25 -1.97 14.67
N GLN A 44 -0.74 -1.08 14.52
CA GLN A 44 -1.48 -0.91 13.25
C GLN A 44 -0.60 -0.30 12.15
N LYS A 45 0.30 0.61 12.52
CA LYS A 45 1.21 1.30 11.60
C LYS A 45 2.28 0.36 11.02
N ASP A 46 2.74 -0.58 11.84
CA ASP A 46 3.71 -1.61 11.43
C ASP A 46 3.10 -2.64 10.48
N LEU A 47 1.84 -3.04 10.70
CA LEU A 47 1.12 -3.98 9.83
C LEU A 47 0.88 -3.42 8.42
N GLN A 48 0.54 -2.13 8.29
CA GLN A 48 0.38 -1.47 6.99
C GLN A 48 1.69 -1.37 6.21
N SER A 49 2.79 -1.07 6.90
CA SER A 49 4.13 -0.98 6.31
C SER A 49 4.61 -2.35 5.79
N PHE A 50 4.23 -3.44 6.46
CA PHE A 50 4.55 -4.81 6.03
C PHE A 50 3.78 -5.25 4.77
N LYS A 51 2.48 -4.92 4.67
CA LYS A 51 1.66 -5.19 3.46
C LYS A 51 2.22 -4.51 2.21
N GLN A 52 2.64 -3.24 2.32
CA GLN A 52 3.19 -2.48 1.19
C GLN A 52 4.53 -3.05 0.68
N ALA A 53 5.37 -3.58 1.57
CA ALA A 53 6.64 -4.20 1.20
C ALA A 53 6.46 -5.54 0.45
N ALA A 54 5.46 -6.35 0.83
CA ALA A 54 5.16 -7.63 0.19
C ALA A 54 4.63 -7.47 -1.25
N ASP A 55 3.77 -6.48 -1.48
CA ASP A 55 3.24 -6.18 -2.82
C ASP A 55 4.30 -5.60 -3.78
N SER A 56 5.26 -4.84 -3.26
CA SER A 56 6.39 -4.30 -4.01
C SER A 56 7.35 -5.39 -4.51
N TYR A 57 7.62 -6.40 -3.66
CA TYR A 57 8.46 -7.54 -4.01
C TYR A 57 7.86 -8.40 -5.13
N ARG A 58 6.54 -8.69 -5.05
CA ARG A 58 5.81 -9.47 -6.08
C ARG A 58 5.81 -8.79 -7.45
N LYS A 59 5.69 -7.45 -7.50
CA LYS A 59 5.75 -6.68 -8.76
C LYS A 59 7.15 -6.66 -9.39
N THR A 60 8.18 -6.63 -8.55
CA THR A 60 9.58 -6.57 -9.01
C THR A 60 10.00 -7.88 -9.69
N VAL A 61 9.66 -9.04 -9.11
CA VAL A 61 10.00 -10.37 -9.66
C VAL A 61 9.32 -10.62 -11.02
N ASN A 62 8.04 -10.28 -11.17
CA ASN A 62 7.32 -10.43 -12.44
C ASN A 62 7.88 -9.53 -13.57
N SER A 63 8.46 -8.37 -13.23
CA SER A 63 9.03 -7.44 -14.20
C SER A 63 10.38 -7.92 -14.78
N ILE A 64 11.16 -8.68 -13.99
CA ILE A 64 12.49 -9.17 -14.38
C ILE A 64 12.36 -10.33 -15.37
N VAL A 65 11.39 -11.24 -15.16
CA VAL A 65 11.13 -12.38 -16.06
C VAL A 65 10.63 -11.90 -17.44
N LYS A 66 9.75 -10.90 -17.48
CA LYS A 66 9.22 -10.34 -18.74
C LYS A 66 10.31 -9.66 -19.59
N ARG A 67 11.20 -8.88 -18.97
CA ARG A 67 12.31 -8.19 -19.67
C ARG A 67 13.34 -9.16 -20.26
N ALA A 68 13.63 -10.27 -19.58
CA ALA A 68 14.58 -11.26 -20.07
C ALA A 68 14.09 -12.01 -21.33
N TYR A 69 12.78 -12.25 -21.44
CA TYR A 69 12.14 -12.85 -22.62
C TYR A 69 12.13 -11.89 -23.82
N GLU A 70 11.71 -10.63 -23.61
CA GLU A 70 11.64 -9.62 -24.68
C GLU A 70 13.01 -9.29 -25.29
N PHE A 71 14.08 -9.32 -24.49
CA PHE A 71 15.45 -9.06 -24.94
C PHE A 71 15.99 -10.14 -25.90
N ARG A 72 15.74 -11.43 -25.63
CA ARG A 72 16.19 -12.53 -26.53
C ARG A 72 15.44 -12.53 -27.86
N ARG A 73 14.13 -12.27 -27.83
CA ARG A 73 13.29 -12.19 -29.04
C ARG A 73 13.74 -11.07 -29.99
N LYS A 74 14.08 -9.89 -29.45
CA LYS A 74 14.59 -8.75 -30.25
C LYS A 74 15.93 -9.05 -30.94
N LYS A 75 16.85 -9.75 -30.26
CA LYS A 75 18.17 -10.08 -30.81
C LYS A 75 18.10 -11.08 -31.99
N LEU A 76 17.16 -12.03 -31.93
CA LEU A 76 16.96 -13.03 -32.98
C LEU A 76 16.33 -12.43 -34.25
N LEU A 77 15.33 -11.54 -34.09
CA LEU A 77 14.63 -10.89 -35.21
C LEU A 77 15.50 -9.90 -35.98
N ALA A 78 16.47 -9.26 -35.32
CA ALA A 78 17.38 -8.29 -35.95
C ALA A 78 18.30 -8.91 -37.02
N GLY A 79 18.61 -10.22 -36.95
CA GLY A 79 19.50 -10.90 -37.89
C GLY A 79 18.85 -11.25 -39.25
N TYR A 80 17.53 -11.50 -39.27
CA TYR A 80 16.80 -11.85 -40.50
C TYR A 80 16.16 -10.65 -41.21
N GLY A 81 15.95 -9.54 -40.50
CA GLY A 81 15.22 -8.37 -41.03
C GLY A 81 15.84 -7.71 -42.27
N VAL A 82 17.17 -7.80 -42.47
CA VAL A 82 17.83 -7.22 -43.64
C VAL A 82 17.56 -8.03 -44.91
N LYS A 83 17.52 -9.37 -44.81
CA LYS A 83 17.23 -10.25 -45.96
C LYS A 83 15.76 -10.14 -46.37
N ILE A 84 14.84 -10.15 -45.40
CA ILE A 84 13.39 -10.05 -45.65
C ILE A 84 13.05 -8.78 -46.44
N LYS A 85 13.59 -7.61 -46.03
CA LYS A 85 13.33 -6.32 -46.70
C LYS A 85 13.81 -6.26 -48.16
N LYS A 86 14.90 -6.97 -48.49
CA LYS A 86 15.42 -7.03 -49.87
C LYS A 86 14.48 -7.84 -50.75
N GLU A 87 14.08 -9.02 -50.29
CA GLU A 87 13.17 -9.90 -51.03
C GLU A 87 11.79 -9.25 -51.24
N GLU A 88 11.24 -8.58 -50.22
CA GLU A 88 9.97 -7.85 -50.33
C GLU A 88 9.99 -6.73 -51.40
N ALA A 89 11.15 -6.07 -51.58
CA ALA A 89 11.30 -5.03 -52.61
C ALA A 89 11.32 -5.63 -54.03
N GLU A 90 11.99 -6.77 -54.23
CA GLU A 90 11.99 -7.48 -55.51
C GLU A 90 10.61 -8.04 -55.85
N GLU A 91 9.88 -8.55 -54.85
CA GLU A 91 8.51 -9.04 -55.02
C GLU A 91 7.56 -7.95 -55.53
N ARG A 92 7.60 -6.74 -54.94
CA ARG A 92 6.77 -5.59 -55.37
C ARG A 92 6.94 -5.24 -56.85
N VAL A 93 8.18 -5.21 -57.33
CA VAL A 93 8.49 -4.90 -58.73
C VAL A 93 7.89 -5.95 -59.67
N ARG A 94 8.06 -7.24 -59.32
CA ARG A 94 7.53 -8.35 -60.13
C ARG A 94 5.99 -8.36 -60.14
N ARG A 95 5.35 -8.01 -59.02
CA ARG A 95 3.88 -7.92 -58.92
C ARG A 95 3.30 -6.88 -59.89
N ILE A 96 3.90 -5.69 -59.97
CA ILE A 96 3.44 -4.62 -60.88
C ILE A 96 3.56 -5.07 -62.35
N ALA A 97 4.69 -5.67 -62.73
CA ALA A 97 4.88 -6.18 -64.09
C ALA A 97 3.84 -7.25 -64.46
N ALA A 98 3.50 -8.13 -63.53
CA ALA A 98 2.47 -9.15 -63.73
C ALA A 98 1.05 -8.55 -63.88
N ILE A 99 0.71 -7.52 -63.10
CA ILE A 99 -0.56 -6.79 -63.22
C ILE A 99 -0.72 -6.23 -64.63
N THR A 100 0.29 -5.51 -65.14
CA THR A 100 0.26 -4.90 -66.48
C THR A 100 0.06 -5.94 -67.59
N LEU A 101 0.76 -7.08 -67.50
CA LEU A 101 0.60 -8.18 -68.46
C LEU A 101 -0.84 -8.71 -68.50
N PHE A 102 -1.46 -8.90 -67.33
CA PHE A 102 -2.83 -9.41 -67.25
C PHE A 102 -3.87 -8.36 -67.67
N GLU A 103 -3.68 -7.08 -67.36
CA GLU A 103 -4.54 -5.99 -67.86
C GLU A 103 -4.54 -5.93 -69.39
N ASP A 104 -3.36 -6.02 -70.01
CA ASP A 104 -3.20 -6.03 -71.47
C ASP A 104 -3.86 -7.26 -72.10
N PHE A 105 -3.73 -8.43 -71.47
CA PHE A 105 -4.43 -9.63 -71.90
C PHE A 105 -5.95 -9.44 -71.88
N LEU A 106 -6.51 -8.90 -70.78
CA LEU A 106 -7.96 -8.69 -70.67
C LEU A 106 -8.50 -7.65 -71.65
N ARG A 107 -7.67 -6.70 -72.09
CA ARG A 107 -8.03 -5.74 -73.14
C ARG A 107 -8.15 -6.41 -74.51
N ARG A 108 -7.25 -7.35 -74.83
CA ARG A 108 -7.23 -8.06 -76.12
C ARG A 108 -8.22 -9.21 -76.18
N TYR A 109 -8.41 -9.90 -75.05
CA TYR A 109 -9.26 -11.09 -74.94
C TYR A 109 -10.26 -10.93 -73.79
N PRO A 110 -11.25 -10.02 -73.93
CA PRO A 110 -12.17 -9.69 -72.85
C PRO A 110 -13.19 -10.78 -72.51
N ASN A 111 -13.44 -11.74 -73.43
CA ASN A 111 -14.51 -12.74 -73.34
C ASN A 111 -14.06 -14.18 -73.71
N ASP A 112 -12.76 -14.48 -73.72
CA ASP A 112 -12.26 -15.83 -74.01
C ASP A 112 -12.71 -16.80 -72.89
N LYS A 113 -13.48 -17.83 -73.27
CA LYS A 113 -14.09 -18.75 -72.30
C LYS A 113 -13.09 -19.64 -71.56
N ARG A 114 -11.86 -19.78 -72.08
CA ARG A 114 -10.82 -20.66 -71.52
C ARG A 114 -9.84 -19.91 -70.64
N TRP A 115 -9.39 -18.72 -71.05
CA TRP A 115 -8.26 -18.03 -70.41
C TRP A 115 -8.65 -16.75 -69.68
N THR A 116 -9.64 -15.99 -70.16
CA THR A 116 -10.09 -14.76 -69.51
C THR A 116 -10.46 -14.95 -68.03
N PRO A 117 -11.25 -15.96 -67.61
CA PRO A 117 -11.60 -16.09 -66.20
C PRO A 117 -10.41 -16.42 -65.29
N ASP A 118 -9.42 -17.19 -65.76
CA ASP A 118 -8.17 -17.43 -65.03
C ASP A 118 -7.35 -16.14 -64.87
N VAL A 119 -7.28 -15.33 -65.92
CA VAL A 119 -6.58 -14.04 -65.90
C VAL A 119 -7.28 -13.03 -64.99
N ILE A 120 -8.62 -12.92 -65.03
CA ILE A 120 -9.37 -12.05 -64.10
C ILE A 120 -9.12 -12.47 -62.65
N PHE A 121 -9.15 -13.78 -62.37
CA PHE A 121 -8.91 -14.29 -61.02
C PHE A 121 -7.49 -13.96 -60.54
N ARG A 122 -6.48 -14.21 -61.37
CA ARG A 122 -5.07 -13.95 -61.00
C ARG A 122 -4.78 -12.47 -60.86
N LEU A 123 -5.37 -11.63 -61.71
CA LEU A 123 -5.26 -10.18 -61.61
C LEU A 123 -5.89 -9.65 -60.32
N ALA A 124 -7.03 -10.20 -59.91
CA ALA A 124 -7.67 -9.85 -58.64
C ALA A 124 -6.79 -10.19 -57.42
N GLU A 125 -6.09 -11.35 -57.44
CA GLU A 125 -5.11 -11.73 -56.40
C GLU A 125 -3.94 -10.74 -56.34
N LEU A 126 -3.39 -10.36 -57.50
CA LEU A 126 -2.28 -9.38 -57.54
C LEU A 126 -2.71 -8.00 -57.05
N TYR A 127 -3.92 -7.55 -57.39
CA TYR A 127 -4.46 -6.30 -56.82
C TYR A 127 -4.71 -6.41 -55.32
N PHE A 128 -5.13 -7.57 -54.83
CA PHE A 128 -5.32 -7.79 -53.40
C PHE A 128 -4.00 -7.68 -52.63
N GLU A 129 -2.96 -8.35 -53.13
CA GLU A 129 -1.60 -8.27 -52.56
C GLU A 129 -1.04 -6.84 -52.63
N LYS A 130 -1.26 -6.14 -53.76
CA LYS A 130 -0.87 -4.74 -53.93
C LYS A 130 -1.59 -3.84 -52.92
N SER A 131 -2.90 -4.00 -52.75
CA SER A 131 -3.69 -3.25 -51.77
C SER A 131 -3.24 -3.50 -50.33
N ASN A 132 -2.85 -4.72 -49.98
CA ASN A 132 -2.30 -5.07 -48.67
C ASN A 132 -0.94 -4.41 -48.42
N ASP A 133 -0.02 -4.52 -49.37
CA ASP A 133 1.30 -3.90 -49.29
C ASP A 133 1.21 -2.36 -49.22
N GLU A 134 0.30 -1.76 -49.99
CA GLU A 134 0.00 -0.33 -49.92
C GLU A 134 -0.63 0.07 -48.58
N TYR A 135 -1.48 -0.77 -48.00
CA TYR A 135 -2.07 -0.53 -46.68
C TYR A 135 -1.00 -0.62 -45.57
N LEU A 136 -0.15 -1.64 -45.60
CA LEU A 136 0.95 -1.80 -44.64
C LEU A 136 1.95 -0.64 -44.76
N THR A 137 2.35 -0.28 -45.98
CA THR A 137 3.22 0.88 -46.23
C THR A 137 2.59 2.17 -45.71
N ARG A 138 1.29 2.40 -45.98
CA ARG A 138 0.58 3.56 -45.44
C ARG A 138 0.40 3.49 -43.93
N THR A 139 0.35 2.30 -43.33
CA THR A 139 0.27 2.11 -41.87
C THR A 139 1.60 2.42 -41.21
N GLU A 140 2.71 1.98 -41.78
CA GLU A 140 4.05 2.35 -41.32
C GLU A 140 4.32 3.86 -41.47
N GLN A 141 3.87 4.44 -42.59
CA GLN A 141 3.90 5.88 -42.81
C GLN A 141 3.01 6.61 -41.81
N TYR A 142 1.77 6.15 -41.60
CA TYR A 142 0.85 6.68 -40.59
C TYR A 142 1.44 6.60 -39.19
N GLU A 143 2.04 5.48 -38.78
CA GLU A 143 2.69 5.37 -37.47
C GLU A 143 3.88 6.32 -37.35
N THR A 144 4.65 6.47 -38.43
CA THR A 144 5.80 7.38 -38.47
C THR A 144 5.35 8.82 -38.39
N GLU A 145 4.34 9.20 -39.16
CA GLU A 145 3.71 10.51 -39.15
C GLU A 145 2.96 10.77 -37.85
N LEU A 146 2.35 9.75 -37.23
CA LEU A 146 1.67 9.86 -35.95
C LEU A 146 2.70 10.13 -34.86
N LYS A 147 3.86 9.45 -34.89
CA LYS A 147 4.99 9.75 -34.02
C LYS A 147 5.57 11.14 -34.31
N LYS A 148 5.59 11.61 -35.57
CA LYS A 148 5.99 12.99 -35.92
C LYS A 148 4.97 14.00 -35.40
N PHE A 149 3.68 13.71 -35.47
CA PHE A 149 2.59 14.53 -34.93
C PHE A 149 2.61 14.59 -33.40
N GLU A 150 2.82 13.45 -32.73
CA GLU A 150 3.03 13.35 -31.27
C GLU A 150 4.28 14.13 -30.82
N ARG A 151 5.32 14.14 -31.66
CA ARG A 151 6.54 14.97 -31.51
C ARG A 151 6.40 16.40 -32.03
N LYS A 152 5.26 16.74 -32.65
CA LYS A 152 4.90 18.04 -33.25
C LYS A 152 5.77 18.50 -34.42
N GLU A 153 6.41 17.58 -35.12
CA GLU A 153 7.15 17.84 -36.36
C GLU A 153 6.22 18.07 -37.56
N ILE A 154 4.96 17.60 -37.49
CA ILE A 154 3.89 17.90 -38.44
C ILE A 154 2.64 18.41 -37.71
N ALA A 155 1.87 19.29 -38.36
CA ALA A 155 0.80 20.07 -37.72
C ALA A 155 -0.57 19.37 -37.67
N THR A 156 -0.83 18.46 -38.60
CA THR A 156 -2.07 17.70 -38.71
C THR A 156 -1.86 16.26 -38.28
N ALA A 157 -2.83 15.70 -37.53
CA ALA A 157 -2.82 14.28 -37.22
C ALA A 157 -2.98 13.52 -38.54
N PRO A 158 -2.10 12.57 -38.87
CA PRO A 158 -2.30 11.75 -40.05
C PRO A 158 -3.60 10.96 -39.87
N THR A 159 -4.27 10.64 -40.97
CA THR A 159 -5.49 9.83 -40.92
C THR A 159 -5.11 8.35 -40.89
N PRO A 160 -5.72 7.53 -40.03
CA PRO A 160 -5.50 6.08 -40.08
C PRO A 160 -5.82 5.59 -41.49
N PRO A 161 -4.89 4.89 -42.16
CA PRO A 161 -5.18 4.34 -43.48
C PRO A 161 -6.35 3.36 -43.35
N LYS A 162 -7.16 3.29 -44.40
CA LYS A 162 -8.19 2.27 -44.56
C LYS A 162 -7.76 1.30 -45.65
N GLN A 163 -8.06 0.03 -45.46
CA GLN A 163 -7.93 -0.95 -46.51
C GLN A 163 -8.81 -0.54 -47.71
N ASN A 164 -8.29 -0.74 -48.92
CA ASN A 164 -9.01 -0.44 -50.16
C ASN A 164 -8.78 -1.57 -51.17
N TYR A 165 -9.77 -2.42 -51.31
CA TYR A 165 -9.77 -3.58 -52.20
C TYR A 165 -10.71 -3.40 -53.39
N GLN A 166 -11.12 -2.17 -53.74
CA GLN A 166 -12.15 -1.95 -54.77
C GLN A 166 -11.80 -2.61 -56.12
N GLN A 167 -10.54 -2.54 -56.55
CA GLN A 167 -10.09 -3.18 -57.80
C GLN A 167 -10.26 -4.71 -57.75
N THR A 168 -9.88 -5.34 -56.64
CA THR A 168 -10.10 -6.77 -56.40
C THR A 168 -11.59 -7.13 -56.37
N ILE A 169 -12.41 -6.32 -55.70
CA ILE A 169 -13.87 -6.49 -55.59
C ILE A 169 -14.50 -6.44 -56.98
N ASP A 170 -14.16 -5.45 -57.82
CA ASP A 170 -14.74 -5.27 -59.14
C ASP A 170 -14.41 -6.44 -60.07
N LEU A 171 -13.16 -6.93 -60.01
CA LEU A 171 -12.72 -8.09 -60.78
C LEU A 171 -13.43 -9.38 -60.33
N HIS A 172 -13.62 -9.58 -59.02
CA HIS A 172 -14.39 -10.73 -58.52
C HIS A 172 -15.88 -10.64 -58.88
N ARG A 173 -16.51 -9.46 -58.79
CA ARG A 173 -17.89 -9.25 -59.24
C ARG A 173 -18.05 -9.55 -60.72
N ARG A 174 -17.11 -9.06 -61.55
CA ARG A 174 -17.07 -9.36 -62.99
C ARG A 174 -16.95 -10.86 -63.25
N LEU A 175 -16.02 -11.53 -62.57
CA LEU A 175 -15.79 -12.97 -62.72
C LEU A 175 -17.03 -13.79 -62.37
N ILE A 176 -17.71 -13.44 -61.27
CA ILE A 176 -18.93 -14.11 -60.81
C ILE A 176 -20.08 -13.91 -61.80
N ARG A 177 -20.24 -12.69 -62.33
CA ARG A 177 -21.31 -12.32 -63.26
C ARG A 177 -21.13 -12.96 -64.64
N GLU A 178 -19.93 -12.88 -65.19
CA GLU A 178 -19.65 -13.23 -66.60
C GLU A 178 -19.21 -14.69 -66.75
N PHE A 179 -18.60 -15.27 -65.73
CA PHE A 179 -18.07 -16.65 -65.76
C PHE A 179 -18.54 -17.48 -64.55
N PRO A 180 -19.86 -17.64 -64.32
CA PRO A 180 -20.40 -18.34 -63.15
C PRO A 180 -20.05 -19.83 -63.07
N ARG A 181 -19.50 -20.41 -64.15
CA ARG A 181 -19.03 -21.80 -64.22
C ARG A 181 -17.50 -21.94 -64.12
N TYR A 182 -16.77 -20.85 -63.85
CA TYR A 182 -15.32 -20.89 -63.73
C TYR A 182 -14.87 -21.83 -62.59
N ARG A 183 -13.82 -22.61 -62.83
CA ARG A 183 -13.38 -23.69 -61.92
C ARG A 183 -13.02 -23.20 -60.51
N LEU A 184 -12.55 -21.96 -60.36
CA LEU A 184 -12.23 -21.33 -59.05
C LEU A 184 -13.25 -20.25 -58.65
N VAL A 185 -14.46 -20.24 -59.24
CA VAL A 185 -15.46 -19.20 -58.96
C VAL A 185 -15.82 -19.14 -57.46
N GLY A 186 -15.76 -20.27 -56.73
CA GLY A 186 -15.92 -20.27 -55.27
C GLY A 186 -14.89 -19.40 -54.53
N GLY A 187 -13.65 -19.36 -54.99
CA GLY A 187 -12.63 -18.46 -54.44
C GLY A 187 -12.95 -16.99 -54.71
N ALA A 188 -13.58 -16.68 -55.85
CA ALA A 188 -13.98 -15.31 -56.16
C ALA A 188 -15.11 -14.81 -55.24
N TYR A 189 -16.09 -15.65 -54.93
CA TYR A 189 -17.12 -15.33 -53.94
C TYR A 189 -16.54 -15.11 -52.54
N TYR A 190 -15.62 -15.98 -52.12
CA TYR A 190 -14.96 -15.86 -50.82
C TYR A 190 -14.13 -14.58 -50.71
N LEU A 191 -13.23 -14.34 -51.67
CA LEU A 191 -12.37 -13.17 -51.69
C LEU A 191 -13.15 -11.86 -51.83
N LEU A 192 -14.29 -11.88 -52.56
CA LEU A 192 -15.23 -10.77 -52.59
C LEU A 192 -15.76 -10.46 -51.17
N GLY A 193 -16.25 -11.47 -50.45
CA GLY A 193 -16.74 -11.29 -49.08
C GLY A 193 -15.65 -10.79 -48.12
N PHE A 194 -14.45 -11.38 -48.21
CA PHE A 194 -13.30 -10.97 -47.40
C PHE A 194 -12.94 -9.50 -47.64
N CYS A 195 -12.76 -9.11 -48.91
CA CYS A 195 -12.40 -7.74 -49.25
C CYS A 195 -13.47 -6.72 -48.86
N LEU A 196 -14.75 -7.08 -48.96
CA LEU A 196 -15.87 -6.21 -48.55
C LEU A 196 -15.90 -6.01 -47.03
N SER A 197 -15.77 -7.09 -46.24
CA SER A 197 -15.70 -7.00 -44.78
C SER A 197 -14.49 -6.19 -44.31
N GLU A 198 -13.29 -6.43 -44.84
CA GLU A 198 -12.10 -5.65 -44.49
C GLU A 198 -12.23 -4.14 -44.87
N MET A 199 -13.05 -3.81 -45.87
CA MET A 199 -13.39 -2.41 -46.20
C MET A 199 -14.50 -1.81 -45.31
N GLY A 200 -15.00 -2.54 -44.31
CA GLY A 200 -16.10 -2.15 -43.43
C GLY A 200 -17.48 -2.20 -44.09
N LYS A 201 -17.61 -2.87 -45.25
CA LYS A 201 -18.89 -3.15 -45.92
C LYS A 201 -19.41 -4.51 -45.43
N GLU A 202 -19.70 -4.59 -44.14
CA GLU A 202 -19.94 -5.86 -43.44
C GLU A 202 -21.19 -6.60 -43.93
N LYS A 203 -22.26 -5.90 -44.29
CA LYS A 203 -23.48 -6.55 -44.79
C LYS A 203 -23.27 -7.14 -46.18
N GLN A 204 -22.58 -6.43 -47.06
CA GLN A 204 -22.17 -6.95 -48.36
C GLN A 204 -21.16 -8.09 -48.21
N GLY A 205 -20.19 -7.96 -47.31
CA GLY A 205 -19.23 -9.03 -47.00
C GLY A 205 -19.96 -10.32 -46.58
N ASN A 206 -20.85 -10.20 -45.60
CA ASN A 206 -21.69 -11.30 -45.14
C ASN A 206 -22.58 -11.88 -46.25
N GLN A 207 -23.21 -11.03 -47.07
CA GLN A 207 -24.01 -11.45 -48.23
C GLN A 207 -23.19 -12.24 -49.26
N ALA A 208 -21.94 -11.81 -49.53
CA ALA A 208 -21.04 -12.52 -50.43
C ALA A 208 -20.68 -13.91 -49.88
N PHE A 209 -20.34 -14.01 -48.59
CA PHE A 209 -20.12 -15.30 -47.94
C PHE A 209 -21.39 -16.17 -47.98
N LEU A 210 -22.57 -15.63 -47.62
CA LEU A 210 -23.85 -16.34 -47.68
C LEU A 210 -24.20 -16.83 -49.10
N SER A 211 -23.89 -16.06 -50.14
CA SER A 211 -24.12 -16.47 -51.52
C SER A 211 -23.18 -17.61 -51.99
N LEU A 212 -22.02 -17.77 -51.36
CA LEU A 212 -21.14 -18.92 -51.55
C LEU A 212 -21.72 -20.17 -50.87
N VAL A 213 -22.16 -20.04 -49.63
CA VAL A 213 -22.50 -21.19 -48.78
C VAL A 213 -23.99 -21.55 -48.73
N CYS A 214 -24.84 -20.66 -49.23
CA CYS A 214 -26.29 -20.75 -49.26
C CYS A 214 -26.85 -20.15 -50.55
N LYS A 215 -26.27 -20.56 -51.68
CA LYS A 215 -26.57 -20.02 -53.02
C LYS A 215 -28.06 -20.07 -53.38
N ASN A 216 -28.77 -21.08 -52.91
CA ASN A 216 -30.20 -21.24 -53.17
C ASN A 216 -31.07 -20.15 -52.50
N ARG A 217 -30.51 -19.35 -51.60
CA ARG A 217 -31.25 -18.28 -50.89
C ARG A 217 -30.61 -16.90 -51.02
N TYR A 218 -29.31 -16.82 -51.26
CA TYR A 218 -28.57 -15.56 -51.28
C TYR A 218 -27.84 -15.36 -52.61
N GLN A 219 -28.01 -14.17 -53.20
CA GLN A 219 -27.30 -13.73 -54.39
C GLN A 219 -26.05 -12.92 -54.01
N PRO A 220 -24.95 -13.03 -54.78
CA PRO A 220 -23.74 -12.25 -54.52
C PRO A 220 -23.98 -10.75 -54.71
N PRO A 221 -23.32 -9.87 -53.93
CA PRO A 221 -23.42 -8.42 -54.09
C PRO A 221 -22.59 -7.95 -55.29
N LEU A 222 -23.23 -7.88 -56.47
CA LEU A 222 -22.57 -7.56 -57.75
C LEU A 222 -22.50 -6.06 -58.10
N THR A 223 -22.96 -5.17 -57.21
CA THR A 223 -23.02 -3.71 -57.45
C THR A 223 -22.42 -2.92 -56.30
N ASP A 224 -22.04 -1.66 -56.55
CA ASP A 224 -21.59 -0.70 -55.52
C ASP A 224 -22.73 -0.04 -54.74
N ALA A 225 -23.85 -0.74 -54.55
CA ALA A 225 -24.93 -0.24 -53.71
C ALA A 225 -24.41 0.08 -52.28
N PRO A 226 -25.06 0.98 -51.52
CA PRO A 226 -24.74 1.16 -50.10
C PRO A 226 -24.83 -0.16 -49.33
N ASP A 227 -24.03 -0.32 -48.27
CA ASP A 227 -23.97 -1.57 -47.50
C ASP A 227 -25.35 -2.00 -46.95
N ASP A 228 -26.15 -1.03 -46.53
CA ASP A 228 -27.52 -1.25 -46.05
C ASP A 228 -28.49 -1.80 -47.12
N ALA A 229 -28.22 -1.58 -48.40
CA ALA A 229 -29.06 -2.04 -49.50
C ALA A 229 -28.89 -3.54 -49.79
N ALA A 230 -27.80 -4.16 -49.32
CA ALA A 230 -27.54 -5.59 -49.49
C ALA A 230 -28.51 -6.48 -48.69
N ALA A 231 -29.13 -5.95 -47.63
CA ALA A 231 -30.05 -6.68 -46.74
C ALA A 231 -31.41 -7.05 -47.38
N GLY A 232 -31.74 -6.52 -48.57
CA GLY A 232 -33.06 -6.68 -49.20
C GLY A 232 -33.12 -7.56 -50.46
N ALA A 233 -32.00 -7.94 -51.06
CA ALA A 233 -31.98 -8.50 -52.41
C ALA A 233 -32.08 -10.04 -52.50
N GLY A 234 -32.58 -10.72 -51.45
CA GLY A 234 -32.58 -12.19 -51.37
C GLY A 234 -33.84 -12.87 -50.81
N SER A 235 -34.96 -12.18 -50.62
CA SER A 235 -36.25 -12.81 -50.27
C SER A 235 -37.18 -12.84 -51.48
N GLY A 236 -36.88 -13.71 -52.44
CA GLY A 236 -37.83 -14.07 -53.50
C GLY A 236 -38.85 -15.08 -52.98
N SER A 237 -40.11 -14.65 -52.89
CA SER A 237 -41.36 -15.42 -53.01
C SER A 237 -41.32 -16.94 -52.78
N GLY A 238 -41.98 -17.38 -51.70
CA GLY A 238 -42.60 -18.69 -51.56
C GLY A 238 -43.86 -18.55 -50.71
N SER A 239 -45.02 -18.72 -51.34
CA SER A 239 -46.38 -18.43 -50.90
C SER A 239 -46.88 -19.19 -49.65
N GLY A 240 -47.72 -18.55 -48.84
CA GLY A 240 -48.71 -19.26 -48.01
C GLY A 240 -49.26 -18.49 -46.78
N ALA A 241 -50.45 -17.88 -46.95
CA ALA A 241 -51.50 -17.60 -45.95
C ALA A 241 -51.27 -16.53 -44.87
N THR A 242 -51.80 -15.32 -45.10
CA THR A 242 -53.00 -14.69 -44.47
C THR A 242 -52.77 -14.03 -43.11
N ALA A 243 -52.91 -12.70 -43.03
CA ALA A 243 -54.15 -12.07 -42.56
C ALA A 243 -53.97 -10.56 -42.37
N ASP A 244 -55.05 -9.85 -42.68
CA ASP A 244 -55.32 -8.42 -42.62
C ASP A 244 -54.85 -7.68 -41.36
N ALA A 245 -54.55 -6.39 -41.53
CA ALA A 245 -55.31 -5.36 -40.83
C ALA A 245 -55.06 -3.97 -41.43
N THR A 246 -56.11 -3.48 -42.06
CA THR A 246 -56.44 -2.09 -42.40
C THR A 246 -56.07 -1.06 -41.33
N ALA A 247 -55.61 0.08 -41.81
CA ALA A 247 -55.47 1.32 -41.06
C ALA A 247 -56.82 1.85 -40.55
N ALA A 248 -56.86 2.27 -39.29
CA ALA A 248 -57.87 3.20 -38.77
C ALA A 248 -57.19 4.31 -37.95
N LYS A 249 -57.50 5.55 -38.32
CA LYS A 249 -57.07 6.81 -37.71
C LYS A 249 -57.58 6.95 -36.28
N GLY A 250 -56.75 7.53 -35.41
CA GLY A 250 -57.18 8.13 -34.14
C GLY A 250 -56.26 9.28 -33.75
N LYS A 251 -56.70 10.53 -33.96
CA LYS A 251 -56.07 11.75 -33.44
C LYS A 251 -56.34 11.83 -31.92
N GLY A 252 -55.31 12.14 -31.13
CA GLY A 252 -55.46 12.52 -29.72
C GLY A 252 -54.24 13.29 -29.22
N LYS A 253 -54.41 14.60 -28.99
CA LYS A 253 -53.42 15.49 -28.35
C LYS A 253 -53.31 15.15 -26.86
N GLY A 254 -52.10 15.12 -26.32
CA GLY A 254 -51.84 15.09 -24.87
C GLY A 254 -50.42 15.57 -24.54
N LYS A 255 -50.32 16.73 -23.88
CA LYS A 255 -49.08 17.26 -23.29
C LYS A 255 -48.75 16.50 -22.00
N GLY A 256 -47.46 16.29 -21.73
CA GLY A 256 -46.93 16.34 -20.36
C GLY A 256 -46.12 15.15 -19.84
N LYS A 257 -44.85 15.43 -19.53
CA LYS A 257 -44.02 14.91 -18.43
C LYS A 257 -43.73 13.40 -18.33
N GLY A 258 -42.44 13.10 -18.53
CA GLY A 258 -41.59 12.30 -17.66
C GLY A 258 -42.06 10.91 -17.25
N LYS A 259 -41.42 9.88 -17.82
CA LYS A 259 -41.20 8.60 -17.14
C LYS A 259 -39.91 7.95 -17.64
N ARG A 260 -39.18 7.40 -16.66
CA ARG A 260 -38.03 6.50 -16.80
C ARG A 260 -38.31 5.50 -17.92
N LYS A 261 -37.35 5.28 -18.83
CA LYS A 261 -37.32 4.02 -19.57
C LYS A 261 -36.84 2.96 -18.59
N ASP A 262 -37.82 2.28 -18.01
CA ASP A 262 -37.66 1.03 -17.30
C ASP A 262 -36.80 0.09 -18.15
N LYS A 263 -35.82 -0.54 -17.48
CA LYS A 263 -35.18 -1.75 -17.98
C LYS A 263 -36.32 -2.72 -18.30
N LYS A 264 -36.59 -2.95 -19.59
CA LYS A 264 -37.36 -4.11 -20.01
C LYS A 264 -36.62 -5.32 -19.46
N LYS A 265 -37.30 -6.03 -18.55
CA LYS A 265 -37.04 -7.43 -18.22
C LYS A 265 -36.93 -8.14 -19.57
N VAL A 266 -35.74 -8.65 -19.90
CA VAL A 266 -35.57 -9.53 -21.06
C VAL A 266 -36.32 -10.79 -20.67
N ASP A 267 -37.41 -11.05 -21.37
CA ASP A 267 -38.07 -12.33 -21.37
C ASP A 267 -37.05 -13.36 -21.88
N SER A 268 -36.71 -14.36 -21.07
CA SER A 268 -35.72 -15.42 -21.37
C SER A 268 -36.18 -16.37 -22.49
N SER A 269 -37.26 -16.03 -23.20
CA SER A 269 -37.88 -16.81 -24.26
C SER A 269 -37.84 -16.15 -25.66
N GLN A 270 -36.90 -15.24 -25.94
CA GLN A 270 -36.68 -14.84 -27.34
C GLN A 270 -36.05 -16.04 -28.10
N GLU A 271 -36.90 -16.74 -28.86
CA GLU A 271 -36.54 -17.95 -29.59
C GLU A 271 -35.35 -17.69 -30.52
N LEU A 272 -34.19 -18.27 -30.21
CA LEU A 272 -32.98 -18.11 -31.01
C LEU A 272 -33.23 -18.69 -32.40
N LYS A 273 -33.09 -17.87 -33.45
CA LYS A 273 -33.27 -18.27 -34.86
C LYS A 273 -32.13 -19.20 -35.35
N THR A 274 -32.06 -20.42 -34.83
CA THR A 274 -30.94 -21.35 -35.07
C THR A 274 -31.05 -22.21 -36.32
N ALA A 275 -32.23 -22.22 -36.98
CA ALA A 275 -32.50 -23.01 -38.19
C ALA A 275 -32.37 -22.20 -39.50
N VAL A 276 -31.95 -20.93 -39.43
CA VAL A 276 -31.95 -19.99 -40.58
C VAL A 276 -31.15 -20.52 -41.77
N TYR A 277 -30.18 -21.41 -41.56
CA TYR A 277 -29.31 -21.94 -42.61
C TYR A 277 -29.43 -23.45 -42.88
N ASP A 278 -30.43 -24.15 -42.34
CA ASP A 278 -30.50 -25.61 -42.47
C ASP A 278 -30.70 -26.08 -43.93
N ASN A 279 -31.52 -25.38 -44.70
CA ASN A 279 -31.80 -25.68 -46.11
C ASN A 279 -30.81 -25.01 -47.08
N CYS A 280 -29.67 -24.52 -46.59
CA CYS A 280 -28.68 -23.89 -47.45
C CYS A 280 -27.94 -24.92 -48.31
N VAL A 281 -27.88 -24.66 -49.62
CA VAL A 281 -27.11 -25.43 -50.58
C VAL A 281 -25.91 -24.59 -51.01
N PRO A 282 -24.66 -25.03 -50.72
CA PRO A 282 -23.48 -24.29 -51.15
C PRO A 282 -23.34 -24.34 -52.67
N LEU A 283 -22.62 -23.36 -53.22
CA LEU A 283 -22.21 -23.35 -54.62
C LEU A 283 -21.41 -24.63 -54.91
N LYS A 284 -21.84 -25.42 -55.92
CA LYS A 284 -21.16 -26.67 -56.35
C LYS A 284 -19.87 -26.37 -57.10
N VAL A 285 -18.78 -26.14 -56.36
CA VAL A 285 -17.43 -25.85 -56.89
C VAL A 285 -16.38 -26.61 -56.07
N LYS A 286 -15.26 -27.01 -56.71
CA LYS A 286 -14.11 -27.57 -55.98
C LYS A 286 -13.47 -26.44 -55.17
N GLY A 287 -13.64 -26.41 -53.85
CA GLY A 287 -13.06 -25.35 -53.02
C GLY A 287 -13.14 -25.61 -51.52
N ARG A 288 -12.09 -25.18 -50.79
CA ARG A 288 -11.94 -25.27 -49.32
C ARG A 288 -12.65 -24.15 -48.53
N PHE A 289 -13.21 -23.17 -49.24
CA PHE A 289 -13.67 -21.89 -48.65
C PHE A 289 -15.02 -21.97 -47.95
N ASN A 290 -15.78 -23.05 -48.12
CA ASN A 290 -17.11 -23.18 -47.51
C ASN A 290 -17.05 -23.13 -45.98
N ALA A 291 -16.03 -23.76 -45.37
CA ALA A 291 -15.86 -23.76 -43.93
C ALA A 291 -15.55 -22.35 -43.41
N GLU A 292 -14.57 -21.68 -44.01
CA GLU A 292 -14.16 -20.33 -43.64
C GLU A 292 -15.26 -19.30 -43.87
N ALA A 293 -15.99 -19.38 -44.99
CA ALA A 293 -17.11 -18.49 -45.27
C ALA A 293 -18.20 -18.62 -44.20
N TRP A 294 -18.53 -19.84 -43.75
CA TRP A 294 -19.47 -20.02 -42.64
C TRP A 294 -18.93 -19.49 -41.30
N ILE A 295 -17.61 -19.54 -41.05
CA ILE A 295 -16.99 -18.87 -39.88
C ILE A 295 -17.25 -17.36 -39.96
N ARG A 296 -16.94 -16.74 -41.10
CA ARG A 296 -17.10 -15.28 -41.29
C ARG A 296 -18.55 -14.84 -41.14
N VAL A 297 -19.50 -15.60 -41.70
CA VAL A 297 -20.94 -15.36 -41.50
C VAL A 297 -21.30 -15.43 -40.02
N GLY A 298 -20.76 -16.41 -39.30
CA GLY A 298 -20.98 -16.53 -37.87
C GLY A 298 -20.38 -15.36 -37.08
N GLU A 299 -19.16 -14.92 -37.40
CA GLU A 299 -18.49 -13.78 -36.75
C GLU A 299 -19.28 -12.49 -36.93
N HIS A 300 -19.73 -12.22 -38.15
CA HIS A 300 -20.59 -11.07 -38.43
C HIS A 300 -21.84 -11.05 -37.54
N HIS A 301 -22.60 -12.16 -37.52
CA HIS A 301 -23.79 -12.24 -36.67
C HIS A 301 -23.47 -12.17 -35.19
N PHE A 302 -22.33 -12.71 -34.78
CA PHE A 302 -21.89 -12.69 -33.39
C PHE A 302 -21.59 -11.26 -32.91
N ASP A 303 -20.91 -10.47 -33.74
CA ASP A 303 -20.53 -9.09 -33.44
C ASP A 303 -21.75 -8.17 -33.40
N GLU A 304 -22.74 -8.41 -34.27
CA GLU A 304 -24.05 -7.73 -34.25
C GLU A 304 -25.00 -8.22 -33.14
N ASN A 305 -24.54 -9.13 -32.27
CA ASN A 305 -25.33 -9.74 -31.19
C ASN A 305 -26.56 -10.53 -31.69
N GLU A 306 -26.52 -10.99 -32.94
CA GLU A 306 -27.50 -11.88 -33.58
C GLU A 306 -27.16 -13.36 -33.29
N LEU A 307 -27.18 -13.71 -32.01
CA LEU A 307 -26.61 -14.97 -31.52
C LEU A 307 -27.25 -16.22 -32.15
N GLY A 308 -28.54 -16.18 -32.50
CA GLY A 308 -29.23 -17.30 -33.17
C GLY A 308 -28.69 -17.60 -34.57
N GLN A 309 -28.46 -16.55 -35.38
CA GLN A 309 -27.89 -16.66 -36.71
C GLN A 309 -26.40 -17.04 -36.67
N ALA A 310 -25.66 -16.50 -35.69
CA ALA A 310 -24.27 -16.91 -35.44
C ALA A 310 -24.18 -18.41 -35.11
N ILE A 311 -25.06 -18.90 -34.22
CA ILE A 311 -25.21 -20.33 -33.90
C ILE A 311 -25.50 -21.14 -35.17
N ALA A 312 -26.46 -20.68 -35.99
CA ALA A 312 -26.84 -21.35 -37.22
C ALA A 312 -25.64 -21.47 -38.18
N ALA A 313 -24.84 -20.41 -38.33
CA ALA A 313 -23.69 -20.35 -39.22
C ALA A 313 -22.54 -21.27 -38.75
N TYR A 314 -22.13 -21.19 -37.48
CA TYR A 314 -21.05 -22.04 -36.97
C TYR A 314 -21.42 -23.54 -36.97
N ARG A 315 -22.71 -23.89 -36.76
CA ARG A 315 -23.19 -25.27 -36.94
C ARG A 315 -22.97 -25.78 -38.36
N ARG A 316 -23.04 -24.92 -39.38
CA ARG A 316 -22.76 -25.32 -40.77
C ARG A 316 -21.30 -25.69 -40.99
N VAL A 317 -20.36 -24.97 -40.37
CA VAL A 317 -18.92 -25.34 -40.42
C VAL A 317 -18.71 -26.73 -39.84
N ILE A 318 -19.32 -27.04 -38.69
CA ILE A 318 -19.20 -28.35 -38.03
C ILE A 318 -19.82 -29.47 -38.89
N LYS A 319 -20.99 -29.21 -39.54
CA LYS A 319 -21.66 -30.17 -40.44
C LYS A 319 -20.81 -30.57 -41.66
N LEU A 320 -19.81 -29.77 -42.05
CA LEU A 320 -18.88 -30.14 -43.14
C LEU A 320 -17.97 -31.33 -42.79
N GLY A 321 -17.87 -31.68 -41.50
CA GLY A 321 -16.99 -32.75 -41.02
C GLY A 321 -15.53 -32.33 -40.94
N LEU A 322 -14.65 -33.27 -40.55
CA LEU A 322 -13.21 -33.04 -40.37
C LEU A 322 -12.40 -33.08 -41.67
N LYS A 323 -12.90 -33.82 -42.66
CA LYS A 323 -12.23 -33.98 -43.94
C LYS A 323 -12.28 -32.65 -44.68
N ASP A 324 -11.12 -32.06 -44.96
CA ASP A 324 -10.96 -30.79 -45.67
C ASP A 324 -11.53 -29.53 -44.94
N ASN A 325 -11.67 -29.59 -43.60
CA ASN A 325 -12.17 -28.47 -42.78
C ASN A 325 -11.14 -28.03 -41.71
N PRO A 326 -10.25 -27.08 -42.05
CA PRO A 326 -9.25 -26.59 -41.09
C PRO A 326 -9.84 -25.66 -40.02
N TYR A 327 -11.13 -25.31 -40.10
CA TYR A 327 -11.82 -24.39 -39.18
C TYR A 327 -12.73 -25.13 -38.20
N TYR A 328 -12.61 -26.45 -38.10
CA TYR A 328 -13.50 -27.26 -37.29
C TYR A 328 -13.37 -26.94 -35.79
N ASP A 329 -12.15 -26.78 -35.28
CA ASP A 329 -11.90 -26.36 -33.90
C ASP A 329 -12.34 -24.91 -33.66
N GLU A 330 -12.01 -24.00 -34.56
CA GLU A 330 -12.45 -22.61 -34.48
C GLU A 330 -13.98 -22.49 -34.45
N ALA A 331 -14.69 -23.26 -35.29
CA ALA A 331 -16.15 -23.28 -35.31
C ALA A 331 -16.73 -23.78 -33.99
N LEU A 332 -16.15 -24.84 -33.41
CA LEU A 332 -16.56 -25.34 -32.10
C LEU A 332 -16.35 -24.28 -31.02
N TYR A 333 -15.22 -23.57 -31.04
CA TYR A 333 -14.91 -22.50 -30.09
C TYR A 333 -15.92 -21.36 -30.19
N LYS A 334 -16.09 -20.81 -31.40
CA LYS A 334 -16.97 -19.67 -31.66
C LYS A 334 -18.42 -20.02 -31.38
N LEU A 335 -18.87 -21.21 -31.79
CA LEU A 335 -20.21 -21.70 -31.47
C LEU A 335 -20.43 -21.82 -29.96
N ALA A 336 -19.46 -22.37 -29.24
CA ALA A 336 -19.54 -22.49 -27.80
C ALA A 336 -19.63 -21.11 -27.11
N TRP A 337 -18.79 -20.16 -27.52
CA TRP A 337 -18.81 -18.81 -26.98
C TRP A 337 -20.09 -18.05 -27.31
N THR A 338 -20.67 -18.29 -28.50
CA THR A 338 -21.99 -17.77 -28.89
C THR A 338 -23.10 -18.30 -27.99
N TYR A 339 -23.11 -19.60 -27.72
CA TYR A 339 -24.06 -20.17 -26.77
C TYR A 339 -23.85 -19.64 -25.35
N TYR A 340 -22.62 -19.39 -24.93
CA TYR A 340 -22.32 -18.80 -23.62
C TYR A 340 -22.92 -17.39 -23.52
N ARG A 341 -22.74 -16.54 -24.53
CA ARG A 341 -23.35 -15.20 -24.58
C ARG A 341 -24.87 -15.21 -24.71
N ALA A 342 -25.44 -16.31 -25.18
CA ALA A 342 -26.88 -16.49 -25.32
C ALA A 342 -27.52 -17.14 -24.08
N ASP A 343 -26.77 -17.25 -22.98
CA ASP A 343 -27.15 -17.94 -21.74
C ASP A 343 -27.58 -19.41 -21.98
N LYS A 344 -27.14 -20.01 -23.09
CA LYS A 344 -27.37 -21.42 -23.43
C LYS A 344 -26.19 -22.27 -22.96
N PHE A 345 -25.94 -22.26 -21.65
CA PHE A 345 -24.74 -22.85 -21.04
C PHE A 345 -24.53 -24.32 -21.39
N MET A 346 -25.57 -25.16 -21.41
CA MET A 346 -25.44 -26.57 -21.81
C MET A 346 -24.93 -26.73 -23.25
N ALA A 347 -25.40 -25.89 -24.18
CA ALA A 347 -24.95 -25.93 -25.57
C ALA A 347 -23.53 -25.36 -25.71
N SER A 348 -23.18 -24.33 -24.93
CA SER A 348 -21.81 -23.82 -24.79
C SER A 348 -20.86 -24.93 -24.34
N ILE A 349 -21.20 -25.58 -23.23
CA ILE A 349 -20.41 -26.66 -22.63
C ILE A 349 -20.19 -27.80 -23.63
N LYS A 350 -21.23 -28.27 -24.31
CA LYS A 350 -21.10 -29.32 -25.35
C LYS A 350 -20.05 -28.95 -26.41
N ASN A 351 -20.03 -27.71 -26.87
CA ASN A 351 -19.17 -27.31 -27.97
C ASN A 351 -17.73 -27.02 -27.52
N PHE A 352 -17.52 -26.38 -26.36
CA PHE A 352 -16.18 -26.27 -25.79
C PHE A 352 -15.58 -27.64 -25.47
N ASP A 353 -16.40 -28.57 -24.96
CA ASP A 353 -15.95 -29.93 -24.67
C ASP A 353 -15.58 -30.69 -25.93
N ASN A 354 -16.41 -30.61 -26.98
CA ASN A 354 -16.10 -31.19 -28.30
C ASN A 354 -14.79 -30.64 -28.87
N LEU A 355 -14.51 -29.34 -28.70
CA LEU A 355 -13.24 -28.74 -29.13
C LEU A 355 -12.08 -29.37 -28.39
N VAL A 356 -12.18 -29.50 -27.07
CA VAL A 356 -11.10 -30.05 -26.26
C VAL A 356 -10.86 -31.52 -26.61
N VAL A 357 -11.91 -32.32 -26.79
CA VAL A 357 -11.83 -33.71 -27.28
C VAL A 357 -11.15 -33.77 -28.65
N PHE A 358 -11.52 -32.89 -29.58
CA PHE A 358 -10.89 -32.79 -30.89
C PHE A 358 -9.40 -32.47 -30.77
N ALA A 359 -9.06 -31.42 -30.01
CA ALA A 359 -7.69 -30.97 -29.84
C ALA A 359 -6.80 -32.03 -29.18
N ASP A 360 -7.34 -32.81 -28.23
CA ASP A 360 -6.62 -33.92 -27.61
C ASP A 360 -6.38 -35.07 -28.59
N LYS A 361 -7.38 -35.46 -29.38
CA LYS A 361 -7.23 -36.49 -30.42
C LYS A 361 -6.22 -36.09 -31.49
N GLU A 362 -6.25 -34.84 -31.95
CA GLU A 362 -5.28 -34.35 -32.94
C GLU A 362 -3.87 -34.27 -32.38
N LYS A 363 -3.72 -33.92 -31.09
CA LYS A 363 -2.43 -33.97 -30.41
C LYS A 363 -1.88 -35.38 -30.29
N GLU A 364 -2.73 -36.35 -30.00
CA GLU A 364 -2.35 -37.77 -29.96
C GLU A 364 -1.89 -38.28 -31.33
N LYS A 365 -2.56 -37.89 -32.41
CA LYS A 365 -2.20 -38.30 -33.78
C LYS A 365 -0.93 -37.63 -34.29
N THR A 366 -0.76 -36.34 -34.04
CA THR A 366 0.26 -35.52 -34.73
C THR A 366 1.47 -35.17 -33.86
N GLY A 367 1.38 -35.34 -32.54
CA GLY A 367 2.38 -34.86 -31.58
C GLY A 367 2.43 -33.34 -31.40
N LYS A 368 1.66 -32.56 -32.19
CA LYS A 368 1.54 -31.10 -32.10
C LYS A 368 0.29 -30.70 -31.31
N ALA A 369 0.17 -29.45 -30.87
CA ALA A 369 -1.08 -29.01 -30.24
C ALA A 369 -2.23 -29.10 -31.25
N GLY A 370 -3.31 -29.81 -30.92
CA GLY A 370 -4.44 -30.03 -31.83
C GLY A 370 -5.38 -28.82 -32.00
N SER A 371 -5.31 -27.86 -31.07
CA SER A 371 -5.93 -26.53 -31.20
C SER A 371 -5.28 -25.57 -30.20
N GLU A 372 -5.02 -24.32 -30.61
CA GLU A 372 -4.53 -23.28 -29.70
C GLU A 372 -5.61 -22.80 -28.72
N MET A 373 -6.89 -23.00 -29.06
CA MET A 373 -8.06 -22.58 -28.26
C MET A 373 -8.42 -23.57 -27.14
N ARG A 374 -7.74 -24.72 -27.07
CA ARG A 374 -8.01 -25.76 -26.06
C ARG A 374 -7.93 -25.24 -24.61
N PRO A 375 -6.89 -24.48 -24.18
CA PRO A 375 -6.81 -24.02 -22.78
C PRO A 375 -7.92 -23.03 -22.42
N GLU A 376 -8.30 -22.15 -23.35
CA GLU A 376 -9.39 -21.18 -23.16
C GLU A 376 -10.76 -21.87 -23.14
N SER A 377 -10.93 -22.92 -23.95
CA SER A 377 -12.14 -23.76 -23.92
C SER A 377 -12.32 -24.44 -22.57
N ILE A 378 -11.25 -24.98 -21.97
CA ILE A 378 -11.27 -25.52 -20.60
C ILE A 378 -11.66 -24.43 -19.59
N GLN A 379 -11.18 -23.20 -19.78
CA GLN A 379 -11.57 -22.07 -18.96
C GLN A 379 -13.06 -21.77 -19.05
N TYR A 380 -13.63 -21.63 -20.24
CA TYR A 380 -15.05 -21.36 -20.41
C TYR A 380 -15.95 -22.54 -20.02
N LEU A 381 -15.48 -23.78 -20.13
CA LEU A 381 -16.17 -24.94 -19.53
C LEU A 381 -16.31 -24.76 -18.03
N GLY A 382 -15.20 -24.46 -17.34
CA GLY A 382 -15.24 -24.17 -15.91
C GLY A 382 -16.14 -22.98 -15.55
N ILE A 383 -16.12 -21.90 -16.34
CA ILE A 383 -16.96 -20.71 -16.10
C ILE A 383 -18.43 -21.05 -16.28
N SER A 384 -18.78 -21.74 -17.37
CA SER A 384 -20.17 -22.12 -17.68
C SER A 384 -20.73 -23.06 -16.61
N PHE A 385 -19.94 -24.01 -16.12
CA PHE A 385 -20.36 -24.86 -14.99
C PHE A 385 -20.45 -24.09 -13.67
N ALA A 386 -19.65 -23.04 -13.45
CA ALA A 386 -19.67 -22.24 -12.23
C ALA A 386 -20.81 -21.21 -12.17
N GLU A 387 -21.47 -20.94 -13.29
CA GLU A 387 -22.60 -20.02 -13.37
C GLU A 387 -23.76 -20.54 -12.53
N GLU A 388 -24.32 -19.66 -11.72
CA GLU A 388 -25.37 -20.00 -10.75
C GLU A 388 -26.76 -19.93 -11.37
N ASP A 389 -26.94 -19.09 -12.38
CA ASP A 389 -28.22 -18.78 -12.99
C ASP A 389 -28.16 -19.11 -14.50
N TRP A 390 -28.60 -20.31 -14.87
CA TRP A 390 -28.62 -20.79 -16.26
C TRP A 390 -29.90 -20.42 -17.01
N ASP A 391 -30.98 -20.07 -16.30
CA ASP A 391 -32.25 -19.68 -16.93
C ASP A 391 -32.41 -18.14 -17.07
N GLY A 392 -31.50 -17.38 -16.48
CA GLY A 392 -31.40 -15.93 -16.55
C GLY A 392 -32.43 -15.20 -15.69
N ASP A 393 -33.05 -15.89 -14.73
CA ASP A 393 -34.12 -15.34 -13.88
C ASP A 393 -33.61 -14.47 -12.72
N THR A 394 -32.28 -14.34 -12.59
CA THR A 394 -31.51 -13.65 -11.53
C THR A 394 -31.50 -14.35 -10.18
N VAL A 395 -31.98 -15.59 -10.12
CA VAL A 395 -31.97 -16.47 -8.96
C VAL A 395 -31.01 -17.63 -9.23
N PRO A 396 -30.13 -17.98 -8.27
CA PRO A 396 -29.32 -19.18 -8.40
C PRO A 396 -30.19 -20.43 -8.54
N ASP A 397 -29.93 -21.22 -9.57
CA ASP A 397 -30.58 -22.50 -9.83
C ASP A 397 -30.38 -23.51 -8.70
N THR A 398 -31.35 -24.41 -8.57
CA THR A 398 -31.25 -25.55 -7.62
C THR A 398 -30.20 -26.58 -8.04
N GLU A 399 -29.97 -26.76 -9.36
CA GLU A 399 -28.94 -27.65 -9.89
C GLU A 399 -27.57 -26.95 -9.83
N THR A 400 -26.74 -27.37 -8.87
CA THR A 400 -25.39 -26.81 -8.69
C THR A 400 -24.46 -27.14 -9.86
N GLY A 401 -23.41 -26.33 -10.05
CA GLY A 401 -22.39 -26.62 -11.06
C GLY A 401 -21.69 -27.96 -10.91
N ILE A 402 -21.61 -28.50 -9.69
CA ILE A 402 -21.10 -29.85 -9.42
C ILE A 402 -22.04 -30.91 -9.99
N GLN A 403 -23.35 -30.77 -9.76
CA GLN A 403 -24.33 -31.70 -10.33
C GLN A 403 -24.33 -31.63 -11.87
N ARG A 404 -24.19 -30.43 -12.43
CA ARG A 404 -24.11 -30.22 -13.89
C ARG A 404 -22.89 -30.88 -14.51
N ILE A 405 -21.71 -30.67 -13.93
CA ILE A 405 -20.46 -31.26 -14.46
C ILE A 405 -20.47 -32.79 -14.32
N GLU A 406 -20.99 -33.32 -13.21
CA GLU A 406 -21.17 -34.77 -13.00
C GLU A 406 -22.11 -35.37 -14.04
N LYS A 407 -23.28 -34.77 -14.23
CA LYS A 407 -24.27 -35.21 -15.22
C LYS A 407 -23.73 -35.13 -16.65
N PHE A 408 -22.94 -34.10 -16.95
CA PHE A 408 -22.37 -33.89 -18.28
C PHE A 408 -21.27 -34.92 -18.62
N TYR A 409 -20.43 -35.27 -17.65
CA TYR A 409 -19.30 -36.18 -17.86
C TYR A 409 -19.54 -37.63 -17.41
N ALA A 410 -20.77 -37.97 -17.04
CA ALA A 410 -21.15 -39.34 -16.68
C ALA A 410 -20.73 -40.34 -17.78
N GLY A 411 -19.90 -41.32 -17.44
CA GLY A 411 -19.34 -42.32 -18.36
C GLY A 411 -18.14 -41.86 -19.20
N ARG A 412 -17.74 -40.59 -19.12
CA ARG A 412 -16.62 -39.98 -19.86
C ARG A 412 -15.46 -39.57 -18.97
N GLU A 413 -15.47 -39.98 -17.71
CA GLU A 413 -14.53 -39.54 -16.67
C GLU A 413 -13.07 -39.89 -16.96
N LYS A 414 -12.82 -40.86 -17.85
CA LYS A 414 -11.46 -41.27 -18.24
C LYS A 414 -10.83 -40.37 -19.30
N GLU A 415 -11.61 -39.50 -19.93
CA GLU A 415 -11.10 -38.58 -20.93
C GLU A 415 -10.11 -37.58 -20.30
N LYS A 416 -9.01 -37.30 -21.02
CA LYS A 416 -7.83 -36.64 -20.44
C LYS A 416 -8.14 -35.26 -19.87
N HIS A 417 -8.96 -34.47 -20.57
CA HIS A 417 -9.32 -33.11 -20.23
C HIS A 417 -10.40 -33.01 -19.15
N VAL A 418 -11.15 -34.06 -18.87
CA VAL A 418 -12.23 -34.00 -17.87
C VAL A 418 -11.67 -33.59 -16.51
N TYR A 419 -10.53 -34.15 -16.14
CA TYR A 419 -9.79 -33.71 -14.95
C TYR A 419 -9.44 -32.20 -15.00
N GLU A 420 -9.04 -31.67 -16.16
CA GLU A 420 -8.70 -30.25 -16.31
C GLU A 420 -9.94 -29.35 -16.19
N VAL A 421 -11.10 -29.80 -16.66
CA VAL A 421 -12.37 -29.06 -16.56
C VAL A 421 -12.88 -29.04 -15.12
N TYR A 422 -12.84 -30.17 -14.41
CA TYR A 422 -13.16 -30.20 -12.97
C TYR A 422 -12.21 -29.30 -12.18
N ARG A 423 -10.91 -29.34 -12.49
CA ARG A 423 -9.93 -28.46 -11.87
C ARG A 423 -10.30 -27.01 -12.08
N LYS A 424 -10.69 -26.66 -13.30
CA LYS A 424 -10.98 -25.28 -13.67
C LYS A 424 -12.27 -24.78 -13.03
N LEU A 425 -13.30 -25.62 -12.95
CA LEU A 425 -14.52 -25.33 -12.17
C LEU A 425 -14.17 -25.04 -10.71
N ALA A 426 -13.39 -25.92 -10.08
CA ALA A 426 -12.97 -25.74 -8.69
C ALA A 426 -12.14 -24.46 -8.48
N ASP A 427 -11.23 -24.15 -9.41
CA ASP A 427 -10.42 -22.92 -9.38
C ASP A 427 -11.29 -21.67 -9.56
N ILE A 428 -12.33 -21.71 -10.37
CA ILE A 428 -13.28 -20.58 -10.53
C ILE A 428 -14.10 -20.39 -9.27
N TYR A 429 -14.61 -21.47 -8.66
CA TYR A 429 -15.25 -21.38 -7.35
C TYR A 429 -14.31 -20.81 -6.29
N PHE A 430 -13.04 -21.22 -6.30
CA PHE A 430 -12.04 -20.65 -5.41
C PHE A 430 -11.82 -19.15 -5.63
N ASP A 431 -11.64 -18.72 -6.88
CA ASP A 431 -11.33 -17.34 -7.24
C ASP A 431 -12.54 -16.40 -7.05
N THR A 432 -13.76 -16.93 -7.17
CA THR A 432 -15.04 -16.22 -6.90
C THR A 432 -15.48 -16.34 -5.43
N THR A 433 -14.62 -16.85 -4.55
CA THR A 433 -14.83 -16.98 -3.09
C THR A 433 -15.92 -18.00 -2.67
N LYS A 434 -16.40 -18.82 -3.60
CA LYS A 434 -17.32 -19.96 -3.41
C LYS A 434 -16.57 -21.19 -2.89
N TYR A 435 -15.95 -21.05 -1.72
CA TYR A 435 -15.01 -22.04 -1.18
C TYR A 435 -15.65 -23.40 -0.85
N ASP A 436 -16.93 -23.45 -0.46
CA ASP A 436 -17.62 -24.71 -0.17
C ASP A 436 -17.76 -25.55 -1.44
N GLN A 437 -18.18 -24.92 -2.53
CA GLN A 437 -18.26 -25.59 -3.84
C GLN A 437 -16.86 -25.98 -4.34
N ALA A 438 -15.85 -25.12 -4.16
CA ALA A 438 -14.48 -25.44 -4.55
C ALA A 438 -13.96 -26.70 -3.83
N VAL A 439 -14.13 -26.79 -2.50
CA VAL A 439 -13.75 -27.95 -1.69
C VAL A 439 -14.46 -29.22 -2.14
N GLN A 440 -15.77 -29.13 -2.43
CA GLN A 440 -16.55 -30.27 -2.92
C GLN A 440 -15.99 -30.80 -4.24
N VAL A 441 -15.71 -29.92 -5.22
CA VAL A 441 -15.13 -30.34 -6.51
C VAL A 441 -13.73 -30.92 -6.32
N TYR A 442 -12.84 -30.26 -5.56
CA TYR A 442 -11.50 -30.79 -5.33
C TYR A 442 -11.52 -32.16 -4.63
N ARG A 443 -12.39 -32.37 -3.62
CA ARG A 443 -12.52 -33.67 -2.92
C ARG A 443 -13.00 -34.76 -3.89
N LEU A 444 -13.99 -34.44 -4.73
CA LEU A 444 -14.48 -35.32 -5.78
C LEU A 444 -13.37 -35.72 -6.75
N MET A 445 -12.57 -34.75 -7.21
CA MET A 445 -11.42 -35.00 -8.08
C MET A 445 -10.38 -35.92 -7.46
N LEU A 446 -10.04 -35.71 -6.18
CA LEU A 446 -9.09 -36.56 -5.46
C LEU A 446 -9.61 -37.99 -5.27
N SER A 447 -10.92 -38.15 -5.10
CA SER A 447 -11.54 -39.48 -5.01
C SER A 447 -11.56 -40.19 -6.35
N ARG A 448 -11.85 -39.48 -7.44
CA ARG A 448 -12.03 -40.07 -8.78
C ARG A 448 -10.73 -40.34 -9.52
N TRP A 449 -9.76 -39.44 -9.42
CA TRP A 449 -8.47 -39.56 -10.11
C TRP A 449 -7.30 -39.53 -9.13
N PRO A 450 -7.21 -40.45 -8.15
CA PRO A 450 -6.34 -40.33 -6.97
C PRO A 450 -4.83 -40.22 -7.27
N TYR A 451 -4.37 -40.67 -8.45
CA TYR A 451 -2.95 -40.78 -8.77
C TYR A 451 -2.42 -39.74 -9.78
N ARG A 452 -3.21 -38.74 -10.17
CA ARG A 452 -2.76 -37.68 -11.11
C ARG A 452 -1.64 -36.84 -10.51
N ALA A 453 -0.63 -36.52 -11.32
CA ALA A 453 0.59 -35.81 -10.88
C ALA A 453 0.31 -34.43 -10.25
N GLU A 454 -0.84 -33.83 -10.57
CA GLU A 454 -1.26 -32.50 -10.12
C GLU A 454 -2.09 -32.54 -8.83
N ASN A 455 -2.54 -33.71 -8.37
CA ASN A 455 -3.37 -33.86 -7.17
C ASN A 455 -2.82 -33.25 -5.87
N PRO A 456 -1.49 -33.26 -5.63
CA PRO A 456 -0.89 -32.47 -4.57
C PRO A 456 -1.39 -31.01 -4.53
N GLU A 457 -1.58 -30.38 -5.69
CA GLU A 457 -2.09 -29.00 -5.74
C GLU A 457 -3.56 -28.91 -5.36
N LEU A 458 -4.38 -29.89 -5.71
CA LEU A 458 -5.81 -29.90 -5.36
C LEU A 458 -6.00 -30.03 -3.85
N GLN A 459 -5.18 -30.85 -3.20
CA GLN A 459 -5.22 -30.97 -1.74
C GLN A 459 -4.78 -29.68 -1.04
N ASP A 460 -3.81 -28.94 -1.59
CA ASP A 460 -3.50 -27.58 -1.09
C ASP A 460 -4.66 -26.61 -1.30
N ARG A 461 -5.36 -26.68 -2.45
CA ARG A 461 -6.55 -25.85 -2.68
C ARG A 461 -7.71 -26.18 -1.74
N ILE A 462 -7.93 -27.44 -1.38
CA ILE A 462 -8.89 -27.84 -0.33
C ILE A 462 -8.53 -27.17 0.98
N VAL A 463 -7.27 -27.28 1.39
CA VAL A 463 -6.77 -26.68 2.63
C VAL A 463 -6.95 -25.16 2.63
N LEU A 464 -6.55 -24.48 1.55
CA LEU A 464 -6.70 -23.02 1.43
C LEU A 464 -8.16 -22.57 1.42
N SER A 465 -9.06 -23.35 0.81
CA SER A 465 -10.49 -23.03 0.78
C SER A 465 -11.09 -23.13 2.18
N LEU A 466 -10.82 -24.23 2.89
CA LEU A 466 -11.28 -24.45 4.26
C LEU A 466 -10.72 -23.38 5.22
N ASP A 467 -9.47 -22.97 5.03
CA ASP A 467 -8.86 -21.87 5.80
C ASP A 467 -9.59 -20.53 5.58
N ARG A 468 -9.89 -20.18 4.33
CA ARG A 468 -10.59 -18.93 4.00
C ARG A 468 -12.03 -18.90 4.51
N GLN A 469 -12.62 -20.07 4.76
CA GLN A 469 -13.94 -20.23 5.39
C GLN A 469 -13.89 -20.33 6.90
N THR A 470 -12.71 -20.22 7.52
CA THR A 470 -12.51 -20.41 8.97
C THR A 470 -12.87 -21.83 9.47
N LYS A 471 -12.94 -22.83 8.57
CA LYS A 471 -13.19 -24.26 8.87
C LYS A 471 -11.90 -24.98 9.30
N GLY A 472 -11.31 -24.52 10.41
CA GLY A 472 -9.97 -24.94 10.86
C GLY A 472 -9.80 -26.45 11.02
N GLN A 473 -10.76 -27.14 11.65
CA GLN A 473 -10.68 -28.60 11.89
C GLN A 473 -10.68 -29.42 10.60
N GLU A 474 -11.55 -29.08 9.66
CA GLU A 474 -11.55 -29.73 8.34
C GLU A 474 -10.25 -29.45 7.57
N ALA A 475 -9.72 -28.22 7.68
CA ALA A 475 -8.46 -27.85 7.05
C ALA A 475 -7.28 -28.64 7.63
N ILE A 476 -7.24 -28.90 8.95
CA ILE A 476 -6.24 -29.80 9.55
C ILE A 476 -6.38 -31.20 8.99
N ALA A 477 -7.58 -31.79 9.03
CA ALA A 477 -7.80 -33.16 8.57
C ALA A 477 -7.37 -33.31 7.10
N ALA A 478 -7.63 -32.30 6.27
CA ALA A 478 -7.12 -32.24 4.90
C ALA A 478 -5.58 -32.18 4.83
N ARG A 479 -4.92 -31.36 5.65
CA ARG A 479 -3.44 -31.31 5.72
C ARG A 479 -2.84 -32.65 6.15
N GLU A 480 -3.40 -33.29 7.17
CA GLU A 480 -2.88 -34.57 7.66
C GLU A 480 -3.03 -35.69 6.63
N LYS A 481 -4.15 -35.69 5.89
CA LYS A 481 -4.37 -36.60 4.76
C LYS A 481 -3.35 -36.39 3.64
N PHE A 482 -2.76 -35.21 3.49
CA PHE A 482 -1.83 -34.94 2.41
C PHE A 482 -0.67 -35.93 2.38
N SER A 483 -0.02 -36.14 3.53
CA SER A 483 1.17 -37.00 3.60
C SER A 483 0.82 -38.46 3.29
N THR A 484 -0.35 -38.91 3.72
CA THR A 484 -0.85 -40.25 3.37
C THR A 484 -1.16 -40.38 1.87
N LEU A 485 -1.67 -39.32 1.26
CA LEU A 485 -2.08 -39.33 -0.15
C LEU A 485 -0.90 -39.13 -1.11
N PHE A 486 0.06 -38.28 -0.76
CA PHE A 486 1.10 -37.79 -1.68
C PHE A 486 2.53 -37.78 -1.10
N GLY A 487 2.69 -38.06 0.19
CA GLY A 487 3.98 -38.13 0.86
C GLY A 487 4.78 -39.38 0.45
N LYS A 488 5.97 -39.56 1.02
CA LYS A 488 6.82 -40.71 0.66
C LYS A 488 6.22 -42.02 1.11
N GLY A 489 6.29 -43.01 0.24
CA GLY A 489 5.68 -44.32 0.42
C GLY A 489 4.21 -44.39 0.03
N SER A 490 3.58 -43.25 -0.29
CA SER A 490 2.19 -43.22 -0.78
C SER A 490 2.06 -43.93 -2.13
N GLU A 491 0.88 -44.48 -2.41
CA GLU A 491 0.59 -45.08 -3.72
C GLU A 491 0.70 -44.05 -4.85
N TRP A 492 0.36 -42.78 -4.58
CA TRP A 492 0.57 -41.70 -5.54
C TRP A 492 2.05 -41.52 -5.89
N GLU A 493 2.95 -41.51 -4.89
CA GLU A 493 4.41 -41.37 -5.13
C GLU A 493 4.92 -42.54 -5.97
N LYS A 494 4.51 -43.77 -5.64
CA LYS A 494 4.88 -44.97 -6.40
C LYS A 494 4.45 -44.89 -7.87
N ARG A 495 3.22 -44.43 -8.13
CA ARG A 495 2.67 -44.25 -9.48
C ARG A 495 3.32 -43.08 -10.23
N ASN A 496 3.84 -42.08 -9.53
CA ASN A 496 4.50 -40.89 -10.10
C ASN A 496 6.04 -40.93 -10.01
N ARG A 497 6.66 -42.09 -9.72
CA ARG A 497 8.10 -42.23 -9.50
C ARG A 497 8.99 -41.72 -10.66
N ASN A 498 8.48 -41.77 -11.88
CA ASN A 498 9.18 -41.32 -13.09
C ASN A 498 8.97 -39.82 -13.40
N ASN A 499 8.27 -39.08 -12.54
CA ASN A 499 7.99 -37.66 -12.71
C ASN A 499 8.69 -36.82 -11.63
N PRO A 500 9.99 -36.50 -11.79
CA PRO A 500 10.76 -35.80 -10.76
C PRO A 500 10.21 -34.41 -10.44
N LYS A 501 9.53 -33.75 -11.40
CA LYS A 501 8.87 -32.46 -11.18
C LYS A 501 7.68 -32.60 -10.24
N ALA A 502 6.83 -33.59 -10.47
CA ALA A 502 5.69 -33.87 -9.60
C ALA A 502 6.15 -34.31 -8.20
N LEU A 503 7.15 -35.19 -8.11
CA LEU A 503 7.70 -35.62 -6.82
C LEU A 503 8.28 -34.47 -6.02
N LYS A 504 9.03 -33.57 -6.66
CA LYS A 504 9.56 -32.37 -6.00
C LYS A 504 8.44 -31.47 -5.48
N LYS A 505 7.43 -31.22 -6.32
CA LYS A 505 6.29 -30.35 -5.95
C LYS A 505 5.44 -30.97 -4.83
N ALA A 506 5.17 -32.27 -4.90
CA ALA A 506 4.49 -33.02 -3.85
C ALA A 506 5.28 -32.99 -2.54
N ARG A 507 6.61 -33.12 -2.60
CA ARG A 507 7.49 -32.99 -1.44
C ARG A 507 7.43 -31.60 -0.81
N GLU A 508 7.42 -30.55 -1.63
CA GLU A 508 7.28 -29.16 -1.15
C GLU A 508 5.91 -28.92 -0.49
N PHE A 509 4.83 -29.47 -1.04
CA PHE A 509 3.51 -29.40 -0.41
C PHE A 509 3.38 -30.30 0.82
N ASP A 510 3.95 -31.51 0.82
CA ASP A 510 3.96 -32.42 1.97
C ASP A 510 4.66 -31.76 3.16
N GLU A 511 5.82 -31.14 2.93
CA GLU A 511 6.51 -30.33 3.93
C GLU A 511 5.59 -29.19 4.43
N GLN A 512 4.91 -28.47 3.54
CA GLN A 512 3.95 -27.41 3.90
C GLN A 512 2.72 -27.90 4.65
N MET A 513 2.19 -29.08 4.36
CA MET A 513 0.98 -29.61 5.01
C MET A 513 1.28 -30.15 6.39
N LEU A 514 2.36 -30.93 6.53
CA LEU A 514 2.80 -31.42 7.83
C LEU A 514 3.11 -30.24 8.78
N ILE A 515 3.77 -29.19 8.29
CA ILE A 515 4.05 -28.03 9.13
C ILE A 515 2.77 -27.25 9.47
N ARG A 516 1.85 -27.04 8.52
CA ARG A 516 0.59 -26.33 8.79
C ARG A 516 -0.32 -27.08 9.75
N ALA A 517 -0.39 -28.42 9.67
CA ALA A 517 -1.16 -29.25 10.61
C ALA A 517 -0.60 -29.12 12.03
N ALA A 518 0.72 -29.24 12.17
CA ALA A 518 1.40 -29.07 13.45
C ALA A 518 1.22 -27.65 14.01
N VAL A 519 1.36 -26.62 13.17
CA VAL A 519 1.15 -25.22 13.55
C VAL A 519 -0.29 -24.96 13.97
N HIS A 520 -1.29 -25.57 13.32
CA HIS A 520 -2.68 -25.42 13.74
C HIS A 520 -2.91 -25.98 15.15
N HIS A 521 -2.55 -27.25 15.41
CA HIS A 521 -2.71 -27.82 16.76
C HIS A 521 -1.92 -27.04 17.81
N HIS A 522 -0.74 -26.54 17.45
CA HIS A 522 0.06 -25.68 18.30
C HIS A 522 -0.66 -24.35 18.61
N GLN A 523 -1.22 -23.68 17.60
CA GLN A 523 -1.99 -22.44 17.77
C GLN A 523 -3.26 -22.66 18.60
N GLU A 524 -3.94 -23.78 18.40
CA GLU A 524 -5.15 -24.12 19.16
C GLU A 524 -4.83 -24.45 20.62
N GLY A 525 -3.74 -25.19 20.85
CA GLY A 525 -3.16 -25.38 22.18
C GLY A 525 -2.81 -24.06 22.85
N GLN A 526 -2.17 -23.12 22.13
CA GLN A 526 -1.86 -21.77 22.63
C GLN A 526 -3.13 -20.98 22.97
N ARG A 527 -4.16 -21.05 22.12
CA ARG A 527 -5.45 -20.36 22.32
C ARG A 527 -6.19 -20.91 23.54
N LEU A 528 -6.35 -22.23 23.62
CA LEU A 528 -7.03 -22.90 24.74
C LEU A 528 -6.27 -22.70 26.04
N ARG A 529 -4.93 -22.79 26.04
CA ARG A 529 -4.11 -22.52 27.22
C ARG A 529 -4.27 -21.08 27.70
N LYS A 530 -4.29 -20.09 26.79
CA LYS A 530 -4.52 -18.68 27.14
C LYS A 530 -5.92 -18.49 27.75
N LYS A 531 -6.95 -19.09 27.15
CA LYS A 531 -8.33 -19.01 27.67
C LYS A 531 -8.47 -19.71 29.03
N GLY A 532 -7.98 -20.94 29.15
CA GLY A 532 -8.00 -21.72 30.39
C GLY A 532 -7.19 -21.05 31.51
N ALA A 533 -6.08 -20.38 31.19
CA ALA A 533 -5.31 -19.62 32.18
C ALA A 533 -6.06 -18.36 32.68
N ILE A 534 -6.75 -17.63 31.78
CA ILE A 534 -7.54 -16.45 32.16
C ILE A 534 -8.79 -16.86 32.96
N ALA A 535 -9.47 -17.93 32.52
CA ALA A 535 -10.69 -18.44 33.13
C ALA A 535 -10.44 -19.36 34.34
N GLN A 536 -9.18 -19.73 34.61
CA GLN A 536 -8.78 -20.74 35.61
C GLN A 536 -9.48 -22.10 35.43
N ASP A 537 -9.75 -22.51 34.18
CA ASP A 537 -10.51 -23.71 33.84
C ASP A 537 -9.59 -24.90 33.53
N ILE A 538 -9.61 -25.92 34.39
CA ILE A 538 -8.79 -27.14 34.29
C ILE A 538 -9.18 -27.98 33.07
N THR A 539 -10.45 -28.00 32.66
CA THR A 539 -10.91 -28.74 31.48
C THR A 539 -10.33 -28.13 30.21
N LEU A 540 -10.36 -26.80 30.08
CA LEU A 540 -9.72 -26.09 28.97
C LEU A 540 -8.20 -26.30 28.95
N LEU A 541 -7.55 -26.41 30.11
CA LEU A 541 -6.12 -26.71 30.21
C LEU A 541 -5.79 -28.16 29.83
N LYS A 542 -6.64 -29.14 30.18
CA LYS A 542 -6.52 -30.52 29.72
C LYS A 542 -6.71 -30.64 28.21
N GLN A 543 -7.69 -29.94 27.64
CA GLN A 543 -7.87 -29.85 26.19
C GLN A 543 -6.67 -29.18 25.51
N ALA A 544 -6.13 -28.09 26.09
CA ALA A 544 -4.93 -27.46 25.57
C ALA A 544 -3.74 -28.43 25.55
N ALA A 545 -3.49 -29.16 26.65
CA ALA A 545 -2.44 -30.17 26.73
C ALA A 545 -2.63 -31.28 25.69
N HIS A 546 -3.87 -31.71 25.44
CA HIS A 546 -4.20 -32.65 24.36
C HIS A 546 -3.83 -32.09 22.98
N HIS A 547 -4.24 -30.86 22.65
CA HIS A 547 -3.87 -30.21 21.38
C HIS A 547 -2.35 -30.02 21.22
N TYR A 548 -1.63 -29.69 22.30
CA TYR A 548 -0.16 -29.68 22.27
C TYR A 548 0.43 -31.08 22.05
N GLY A 549 -0.18 -32.12 22.61
CA GLY A 549 0.20 -33.51 22.34
C GLY A 549 0.05 -33.89 20.86
N LEU A 550 -1.08 -33.54 20.24
CA LEU A 550 -1.31 -33.71 18.81
C LEU A 550 -0.30 -32.92 17.97
N ALA A 551 -0.03 -31.66 18.34
CA ALA A 551 0.99 -30.84 17.68
C ALA A 551 2.38 -31.47 17.79
N ALA A 552 2.76 -32.02 18.94
CA ALA A 552 4.04 -32.70 19.13
C ALA A 552 4.15 -33.93 18.22
N ILE A 553 3.10 -34.76 18.12
CA ILE A 553 3.06 -35.90 17.20
C ILE A 553 3.21 -35.43 15.75
N ALA A 554 2.51 -34.36 15.34
CA ALA A 554 2.59 -33.82 13.99
C ALA A 554 3.98 -33.24 13.67
N TYR A 555 4.60 -32.49 14.59
CA TYR A 555 5.97 -32.02 14.43
C TYR A 555 6.99 -33.18 14.42
N GLN A 556 6.78 -34.23 15.21
CA GLN A 556 7.63 -35.43 15.18
C GLN A 556 7.56 -36.13 13.81
N ARG A 557 6.36 -36.27 13.25
CA ARG A 557 6.16 -36.81 11.88
C ARG A 557 6.88 -35.95 10.85
N TYR A 558 6.75 -34.63 10.92
CA TYR A 558 7.51 -33.71 10.08
C TYR A 558 9.02 -33.99 10.20
N LEU A 559 9.57 -34.04 11.41
CA LEU A 559 11.03 -34.17 11.63
C LEU A 559 11.59 -35.52 11.22
N GLY A 560 10.81 -36.60 11.34
CA GLY A 560 11.19 -37.91 10.81
C GLY A 560 11.26 -37.93 9.28
N ARG A 561 10.45 -37.09 8.62
CA ARG A 561 10.33 -37.03 7.15
C ARG A 561 11.27 -36.01 6.52
N PHE A 562 11.43 -34.87 7.19
CA PHE A 562 12.15 -33.68 6.79
C PHE A 562 13.10 -33.26 7.93
N PRO A 563 14.15 -34.06 8.23
CA PRO A 563 15.04 -33.76 9.35
C PRO A 563 15.91 -32.53 9.11
N ASP A 564 16.36 -32.30 7.87
CA ASP A 564 17.41 -31.31 7.53
C ASP A 564 16.98 -30.37 6.37
N THR A 565 15.79 -29.79 6.48
CA THR A 565 15.32 -28.70 5.61
C THR A 565 15.57 -27.33 6.25
N LYS A 566 15.47 -26.25 5.46
CA LYS A 566 15.61 -24.86 5.95
C LYS A 566 14.69 -24.54 7.14
N ASN A 567 13.51 -25.16 7.21
CA ASN A 567 12.55 -24.93 8.29
C ASN A 567 12.79 -25.84 9.50
N SER A 568 13.57 -26.91 9.36
CA SER A 568 13.67 -27.99 10.34
C SER A 568 14.13 -27.52 11.71
N TYR A 569 14.98 -26.50 11.79
CA TYR A 569 15.40 -25.91 13.06
C TYR A 569 14.23 -25.29 13.85
N GLU A 570 13.35 -24.54 13.17
CA GLU A 570 12.14 -23.94 13.76
C GLU A 570 11.09 -25.00 14.16
N VAL A 571 10.99 -26.06 13.37
CA VAL A 571 10.12 -27.21 13.67
C VAL A 571 10.62 -27.97 14.90
N ARG A 572 11.94 -28.21 15.04
CA ARG A 572 12.53 -28.84 16.24
C ARG A 572 12.21 -28.03 17.50
N TYR A 573 12.28 -26.70 17.44
CA TYR A 573 11.92 -25.82 18.56
C TYR A 573 10.42 -25.92 18.92
N SER A 574 9.55 -25.92 17.90
CA SER A 574 8.10 -26.03 18.07
C SER A 574 7.67 -27.40 18.60
N TYR A 575 8.31 -28.48 18.13
CA TYR A 575 8.15 -29.84 18.65
C TYR A 575 8.44 -29.91 20.16
N ALA A 576 9.62 -29.42 20.57
CA ALA A 576 10.04 -29.43 21.96
C ALA A 576 9.09 -28.60 22.86
N SER A 577 8.60 -27.46 22.35
CA SER A 577 7.59 -26.64 23.03
C SER A 577 6.26 -27.37 23.20
N CYS A 578 5.81 -28.09 22.19
CA CYS A 578 4.57 -28.86 22.26
C CYS A 578 4.68 -30.04 23.23
N LEU A 579 5.83 -30.73 23.29
CA LEU A 579 6.08 -31.76 24.32
C LEU A 579 5.95 -31.17 25.73
N PHE A 580 6.56 -30.01 25.98
CA PHE A 580 6.50 -29.33 27.28
C PHE A 580 5.06 -29.00 27.69
N TYR A 581 4.27 -28.39 26.80
CA TYR A 581 2.89 -28.03 27.12
C TYR A 581 1.91 -29.21 27.11
N SER A 582 2.29 -30.36 26.53
CA SER A 582 1.58 -31.64 26.67
C SER A 582 1.93 -32.43 27.95
N GLN A 583 2.73 -31.82 28.84
CA GLN A 583 3.20 -32.37 30.14
C GLN A 583 4.23 -33.52 30.03
N LYS A 584 4.79 -33.78 28.85
CA LYS A 584 5.89 -34.76 28.64
C LYS A 584 7.25 -34.11 28.92
N PHE A 585 7.50 -33.72 30.18
CA PHE A 585 8.61 -32.84 30.53
C PHE A 585 10.01 -33.42 30.25
N LEU A 586 10.25 -34.71 30.52
CA LEU A 586 11.58 -35.31 30.27
C LEU A 586 11.88 -35.43 28.77
N ASP A 587 10.87 -35.77 27.95
CA ASP A 587 11.01 -35.80 26.49
C ASP A 587 11.22 -34.39 25.93
N ALA A 588 10.52 -33.40 26.48
CA ALA A 588 10.72 -31.99 26.13
C ALA A 588 12.14 -31.51 26.44
N ALA A 589 12.72 -31.90 27.58
CA ALA A 589 14.08 -31.54 27.97
C ALA A 589 15.11 -32.03 26.94
N LYS A 590 14.97 -33.28 26.48
CA LYS A 590 15.81 -33.87 25.42
C LYS A 590 15.62 -33.14 24.09
N ALA A 591 14.37 -32.92 23.67
CA ALA A 591 14.05 -32.26 22.40
C ALA A 591 14.56 -30.81 22.33
N PHE A 592 14.44 -30.03 23.41
CA PHE A 592 15.00 -28.68 23.50
C PHE A 592 16.54 -28.69 23.48
N GLY A 593 17.17 -29.72 24.05
CA GLY A 593 18.61 -29.96 23.91
C GLY A 593 19.04 -30.13 22.46
N THR A 594 18.32 -30.94 21.67
CA THR A 594 18.57 -31.11 20.23
C THR A 594 18.48 -29.79 19.44
N VAL A 595 17.57 -28.89 19.82
CA VAL A 595 17.45 -27.56 19.20
C VAL A 595 18.64 -26.67 19.55
N ARG A 596 19.04 -26.63 20.82
CA ARG A 596 20.20 -25.86 21.29
C ARG A 596 21.49 -26.27 20.57
N ASP A 597 21.66 -27.56 20.33
CA ASP A 597 22.89 -28.16 19.81
C ASP A 597 22.90 -28.34 18.28
N SER A 598 21.80 -28.01 17.59
CA SER A 598 21.72 -28.14 16.13
C SER A 598 22.61 -27.13 15.41
N ASN A 599 23.23 -27.58 14.32
CA ASN A 599 24.05 -26.76 13.41
C ASN A 599 23.26 -26.15 12.22
N LEU A 600 21.94 -26.35 12.17
CA LEU A 600 21.11 -25.88 11.04
C LEU A 600 20.84 -24.37 11.08
N ASP A 601 20.67 -23.78 12.27
CA ASP A 601 20.43 -22.34 12.55
C ASP A 601 20.68 -22.12 14.07
N ASP A 602 20.65 -20.88 14.57
CA ASP A 602 20.82 -20.52 15.98
C ASP A 602 19.74 -19.58 16.55
N ARG A 603 18.73 -19.21 15.75
CA ARG A 603 17.65 -18.25 16.11
C ARG A 603 16.85 -18.57 17.40
N TYR A 604 16.78 -19.84 17.81
CA TYR A 604 16.07 -20.30 19.01
C TYR A 604 17.02 -20.86 20.06
N ARG A 605 18.33 -20.76 19.84
CA ARG A 605 19.35 -21.38 20.68
C ARG A 605 19.23 -20.92 22.13
N GLU A 606 18.95 -19.63 22.35
CA GLU A 606 18.77 -19.07 23.69
C GLU A 606 17.56 -19.65 24.41
N GLU A 607 16.40 -19.55 23.77
CA GLU A 607 15.13 -19.96 24.35
C GLU A 607 15.05 -21.49 24.52
N ALA A 608 15.59 -22.27 23.58
CA ALA A 608 15.65 -23.73 23.66
C ALA A 608 16.50 -24.19 24.86
N ALA A 609 17.67 -23.60 25.06
CA ALA A 609 18.50 -23.94 26.21
C ALA A 609 17.77 -23.64 27.53
N PHE A 610 17.00 -22.54 27.57
CA PHE A 610 16.24 -22.15 28.77
C PHE A 610 15.15 -23.18 29.06
N MET A 611 14.39 -23.55 28.02
CA MET A 611 13.29 -24.49 28.13
C MET A 611 13.73 -25.93 28.44
N ALA A 612 14.91 -26.37 27.98
CA ALA A 612 15.51 -27.64 28.42
C ALA A 612 15.69 -27.68 29.95
N THR A 613 16.19 -26.58 30.53
CA THR A 613 16.41 -26.46 31.97
C THR A 613 15.10 -26.32 32.75
N LYS A 614 14.11 -25.64 32.17
CA LYS A 614 12.76 -25.49 32.75
C LYS A 614 11.99 -26.82 32.78
N SER A 615 12.23 -27.70 31.82
CA SER A 615 11.58 -29.01 31.72
C SER A 615 11.95 -29.93 32.89
N TYR A 616 13.24 -30.02 33.27
CA TYR A 616 13.67 -30.73 34.48
C TYR A 616 13.11 -30.10 35.76
N GLU A 617 13.15 -28.77 35.88
CA GLU A 617 12.58 -28.06 37.04
C GLU A 617 11.08 -28.39 37.21
N THR A 618 10.34 -28.54 36.11
CA THR A 618 8.90 -28.83 36.13
C THR A 618 8.60 -30.30 36.47
N TYR A 619 9.39 -31.26 35.94
CA TYR A 619 9.26 -32.67 36.32
C TYR A 619 9.53 -32.91 37.81
N ILE A 620 10.59 -32.31 38.37
CA ILE A 620 10.90 -32.41 39.81
C ILE A 620 9.75 -31.81 40.63
N GLY A 621 9.20 -30.67 40.23
CA GLY A 621 8.08 -30.03 40.92
C GLY A 621 6.76 -30.83 40.90
N ALA A 622 6.55 -31.73 39.93
CA ALA A 622 5.35 -32.56 39.82
C ALA A 622 5.44 -33.90 40.61
N ASN A 623 6.60 -34.26 41.17
CA ASN A 623 6.86 -35.54 41.85
C ASN A 623 7.32 -35.31 43.32
N PRO A 624 6.44 -35.48 44.33
CA PRO A 624 6.75 -35.14 45.73
C PRO A 624 7.94 -35.87 46.40
N SER A 625 8.33 -37.05 45.92
CA SER A 625 9.40 -37.88 46.49
C SER A 625 10.83 -37.35 46.28
N LEU A 626 11.02 -36.23 45.56
CA LEU A 626 12.33 -35.71 45.12
C LEU A 626 12.73 -34.35 45.75
N LYS A 627 12.48 -34.09 47.04
CA LYS A 627 12.70 -32.78 47.72
C LYS A 627 14.14 -32.56 48.25
N ALA A 628 14.69 -31.31 48.21
CA ALA A 628 16.10 -30.98 48.56
C ALA A 628 16.34 -30.29 49.95
N PRO A 629 17.58 -30.36 50.57
CA PRO A 629 17.98 -29.69 51.85
C PRO A 629 18.16 -28.15 51.82
N GLU A 630 18.34 -27.44 52.96
CA GLU A 630 18.42 -25.94 53.15
C GLU A 630 19.81 -25.25 52.98
N VAL A 631 19.90 -23.90 53.03
CA VAL A 631 21.10 -23.03 52.74
C VAL A 631 21.78 -22.41 54.01
N PRO A 632 23.13 -22.31 54.12
CA PRO A 632 23.89 -21.72 55.28
C PRO A 632 23.79 -20.18 55.58
N LYS A 633 24.09 -19.69 56.83
CA LYS A 633 23.86 -18.29 57.34
C LYS A 633 25.03 -17.62 58.15
N ALA A 634 25.02 -16.28 58.35
CA ALA A 634 26.11 -15.42 58.92
C ALA A 634 26.49 -15.61 60.42
N THR A 635 25.62 -16.22 61.22
CA THR A 635 25.82 -16.44 62.67
C THR A 635 26.39 -17.82 63.01
N GLN A 636 26.53 -18.70 62.02
CA GLN A 636 26.92 -20.11 62.21
C GLN A 636 28.44 -20.32 62.08
N LYS A 637 28.92 -21.40 62.72
CA LYS A 637 30.25 -21.99 62.46
C LYS A 637 30.14 -23.04 61.34
N LEU A 638 31.16 -23.15 60.50
CA LEU A 638 31.20 -24.08 59.36
C LEU A 638 31.43 -25.57 59.78
N GLY A 639 30.75 -26.57 59.18
CA GLY A 639 30.81 -28.05 59.47
C GLY A 639 31.12 -28.97 58.24
N ALA A 640 30.86 -30.30 58.28
CA ALA A 640 31.25 -31.33 57.25
C ALA A 640 30.26 -31.59 56.05
N GLU A 641 30.67 -32.29 54.98
CA GLU A 641 30.01 -32.45 53.62
C GLU A 641 29.01 -33.65 53.45
N LYS A 642 28.09 -33.66 52.43
CA LYS A 642 26.95 -34.65 52.18
C LYS A 642 26.69 -35.07 50.69
N SER A 643 25.86 -36.11 50.38
CA SER A 643 25.59 -36.70 49.00
C SER A 643 24.34 -36.20 48.20
N ILE A 644 24.36 -36.19 46.84
CA ILE A 644 23.37 -35.54 45.91
C ILE A 644 22.73 -36.52 44.85
N PRO A 645 21.37 -36.64 44.69
CA PRO A 645 20.66 -37.54 43.73
C PRO A 645 20.81 -37.25 42.20
N ASP A 646 20.58 -38.26 41.36
CA ASP A 646 20.88 -38.23 39.90
C ASP A 646 20.11 -37.18 39.08
N VAL A 647 18.79 -37.06 39.26
CA VAL A 647 17.97 -36.08 38.51
C VAL A 647 18.41 -34.63 38.77
N TYR A 648 18.96 -34.32 39.96
CA TYR A 648 19.52 -33.00 40.30
C TYR A 648 20.87 -32.73 39.62
N ARG A 649 21.70 -33.77 39.42
CA ARG A 649 22.93 -33.64 38.63
C ARG A 649 22.63 -33.39 37.16
N GLN A 650 21.64 -34.09 36.60
CA GLN A 650 21.17 -33.84 35.23
C GLN A 650 20.64 -32.40 35.06
N TRP A 651 19.94 -31.87 36.07
CA TRP A 651 19.48 -30.48 36.08
C TRP A 651 20.62 -29.44 36.22
N GLN A 652 21.58 -29.64 37.13
CA GLN A 652 22.77 -28.78 37.27
C GLN A 652 23.57 -28.71 35.97
N LYS A 653 23.77 -29.85 35.30
CA LYS A 653 24.43 -29.92 33.99
C LYS A 653 23.66 -29.13 32.92
N SER A 654 22.33 -29.17 32.93
CA SER A 654 21.51 -28.37 32.02
C SER A 654 21.67 -26.86 32.28
N LEU A 655 21.67 -26.43 33.55
CA LEU A 655 21.91 -25.03 33.98
C LEU A 655 23.29 -24.52 33.53
N ASP A 656 24.34 -25.31 33.75
CA ASP A 656 25.70 -24.95 33.35
C ASP A 656 25.85 -24.90 31.82
N THR A 657 25.21 -25.83 31.11
CA THR A 657 25.22 -25.83 29.64
C THR A 657 24.52 -24.61 29.07
N TYR A 658 23.40 -24.17 29.66
CA TYR A 658 22.75 -22.91 29.30
C TYR A 658 23.73 -21.74 29.38
N VAL A 659 24.40 -21.62 30.51
CA VAL A 659 25.32 -20.52 30.83
C VAL A 659 26.57 -20.55 29.95
N LYS A 660 27.05 -21.73 29.58
CA LYS A 660 28.18 -21.92 28.67
C LYS A 660 27.83 -21.53 27.24
N VAL A 661 26.67 -21.98 26.76
CA VAL A 661 26.22 -21.75 25.38
C VAL A 661 25.73 -20.31 25.20
N LEU A 662 25.15 -19.71 26.23
CA LEU A 662 24.52 -18.39 26.21
C LEU A 662 25.01 -17.51 27.35
N PRO A 663 26.32 -17.23 27.40
CA PRO A 663 26.92 -16.50 28.52
C PRO A 663 26.38 -15.08 28.67
N LYS A 664 25.80 -14.52 27.60
CA LYS A 664 25.28 -13.16 27.53
C LYS A 664 23.77 -13.05 27.81
N SER A 665 23.10 -14.15 28.15
CA SER A 665 21.67 -14.15 28.42
C SER A 665 21.32 -13.47 29.75
N ASP A 666 20.22 -12.73 29.79
CA ASP A 666 19.66 -12.12 31.00
C ASP A 666 19.20 -13.16 32.03
N LYS A 667 19.00 -14.41 31.61
CA LYS A 667 18.63 -15.52 32.47
C LYS A 667 19.86 -16.22 33.05
N ALA A 668 21.02 -16.10 32.40
CA ALA A 668 22.28 -16.72 32.83
C ALA A 668 22.66 -16.40 34.29
N PRO A 669 22.46 -15.17 34.82
CA PRO A 669 22.64 -14.87 36.24
C PRO A 669 21.88 -15.83 37.16
N LYS A 670 20.55 -15.85 37.00
CA LYS A 670 19.64 -16.60 37.88
C LYS A 670 19.89 -18.09 37.80
N LEU A 671 20.14 -18.60 36.61
CA LEU A 671 20.42 -20.01 36.40
C LEU A 671 21.79 -20.42 36.95
N SER A 672 22.81 -19.57 36.79
CA SER A 672 24.11 -19.83 37.41
C SER A 672 24.02 -19.81 38.94
N TYR A 673 23.19 -18.93 39.51
CA TYR A 673 23.01 -18.87 40.97
C TYR A 673 22.38 -20.16 41.48
N LYS A 674 21.31 -20.64 40.82
CA LYS A 674 20.68 -21.94 41.12
C LYS A 674 21.70 -23.09 41.03
N ALA A 675 22.60 -23.06 40.03
CA ALA A 675 23.65 -24.07 39.90
C ALA A 675 24.69 -24.01 41.03
N ALA A 676 25.06 -22.81 41.51
CA ALA A 676 26.00 -22.62 42.63
C ALA A 676 25.39 -22.88 44.00
N GLU A 677 24.06 -22.82 44.12
CA GLU A 677 23.34 -23.10 45.35
C GLU A 677 23.28 -24.61 45.65
N ILE A 678 23.27 -25.47 44.62
CA ILE A 678 23.28 -26.93 44.78
C ILE A 678 24.45 -27.39 45.69
N PRO A 679 25.74 -27.09 45.41
CA PRO A 679 26.83 -27.48 46.30
C PRO A 679 26.81 -26.74 47.65
N PHE A 680 26.35 -25.47 47.68
CA PHE A 680 26.24 -24.71 48.93
C PHE A 680 25.25 -25.34 49.94
N ARG A 681 24.18 -25.99 49.46
CA ARG A 681 23.19 -26.74 50.29
C ARG A 681 23.71 -28.07 50.87
N TYR A 682 24.80 -28.62 50.32
CA TYR A 682 25.44 -29.85 50.80
C TYR A 682 26.84 -29.60 51.43
N ASN A 683 27.13 -28.33 51.81
CA ASN A 683 28.32 -27.84 52.55
C ASN A 683 29.67 -27.69 51.81
N HIS A 684 29.71 -27.67 50.48
CA HIS A 684 30.97 -27.52 49.71
C HIS A 684 31.37 -26.04 49.48
N VAL A 685 31.93 -25.34 50.48
CA VAL A 685 32.13 -23.87 50.46
C VAL A 685 33.20 -23.33 49.52
N LYS A 686 34.24 -24.11 49.21
CA LYS A 686 35.28 -23.68 48.26
C LYS A 686 34.70 -23.62 46.85
N GLU A 687 34.04 -24.70 46.43
CA GLU A 687 33.33 -24.74 45.16
C GLU A 687 32.23 -23.66 45.11
N ALA A 688 31.51 -23.45 46.22
CA ALA A 688 30.50 -22.40 46.31
C ALA A 688 31.10 -20.99 46.23
N ARG A 689 32.18 -20.65 46.95
CA ARG A 689 32.84 -19.31 46.89
C ARG A 689 33.38 -19.03 45.51
N GLU A 690 34.00 -20.00 44.86
CA GLU A 690 34.47 -19.83 43.49
C GLU A 690 33.31 -19.58 42.53
N ARG A 691 32.24 -20.38 42.64
CA ARG A 691 31.04 -20.19 41.83
C ARG A 691 30.37 -18.85 42.17
N PHE A 692 30.25 -18.43 43.43
CA PHE A 692 29.66 -17.16 43.86
C PHE A 692 30.52 -15.94 43.54
N ALA A 693 31.84 -16.01 43.63
CA ALA A 693 32.75 -14.93 43.23
C ALA A 693 32.73 -14.78 41.71
N LYS A 694 32.75 -15.91 40.97
CA LYS A 694 32.52 -15.91 39.52
C LYS A 694 31.14 -15.36 39.22
N LEU A 695 30.08 -15.74 39.93
CA LEU A 695 28.73 -15.20 39.77
C LEU A 695 28.65 -13.72 40.07
N TYR A 696 29.30 -13.25 41.12
CA TYR A 696 29.30 -11.86 41.50
C TYR A 696 30.05 -11.02 40.48
N GLN A 697 31.20 -11.49 39.98
CA GLN A 697 31.94 -10.80 38.93
C GLN A 697 31.20 -10.87 37.60
N LYS A 698 30.71 -12.05 37.24
CA LYS A 698 30.05 -12.36 35.98
C LYS A 698 28.65 -11.75 35.89
N TYR A 699 27.94 -11.63 37.00
CA TYR A 699 26.56 -11.14 37.08
C TYR A 699 26.36 -9.99 38.06
N CYS A 700 27.45 -9.28 38.34
CA CYS A 700 27.42 -8.02 39.05
C CYS A 700 26.24 -7.17 38.58
N GLY A 701 25.38 -6.74 39.50
CA GLY A 701 24.20 -5.95 39.18
C GLY A 701 22.91 -6.65 39.55
N SER A 702 22.90 -7.97 39.50
CA SER A 702 21.68 -8.75 39.70
C SER A 702 21.44 -9.00 41.19
N GLN A 703 20.18 -9.19 41.57
CA GLN A 703 19.87 -9.80 42.87
C GLN A 703 20.66 -11.09 43.09
N ILE A 704 21.07 -11.75 42.02
CA ILE A 704 22.01 -12.86 42.09
C ILE A 704 23.38 -12.44 42.56
N ALA A 705 23.97 -11.40 42.01
CA ALA A 705 25.21 -10.89 42.56
C ALA A 705 24.99 -10.25 43.95
N ALA A 706 23.75 -9.95 44.36
CA ALA A 706 23.41 -9.60 45.75
C ALA A 706 23.44 -10.74 46.68
N ASN A 707 22.81 -11.82 46.25
CA ASN A 707 22.74 -13.04 46.99
C ASN A 707 24.13 -13.69 46.96
N ALA A 708 24.93 -13.47 45.91
CA ALA A 708 26.32 -13.89 45.83
C ALA A 708 27.21 -13.00 46.69
N ALA A 709 27.00 -11.69 46.72
CA ALA A 709 27.74 -10.77 47.60
C ALA A 709 27.36 -10.93 49.05
N GLN A 710 26.10 -11.21 49.35
CA GLN A 710 25.64 -11.61 50.65
C GLN A 710 26.27 -12.93 50.99
N ALA A 711 26.17 -13.94 50.12
CA ALA A 711 26.85 -15.22 50.33
C ALA A 711 28.37 -15.03 50.47
N LEU A 712 29.00 -14.04 49.80
CA LEU A 712 30.43 -13.76 49.86
C LEU A 712 30.81 -12.97 51.10
N LEU A 713 30.10 -11.89 51.44
CA LEU A 713 30.24 -11.16 52.70
C LEU A 713 30.01 -12.10 53.87
N VAL A 714 28.94 -12.90 53.85
CA VAL A 714 28.68 -13.99 54.80
C VAL A 714 29.85 -14.96 54.79
N SER A 715 30.33 -15.35 53.61
CA SER A 715 31.42 -16.30 53.51
C SER A 715 32.72 -15.75 54.08
N TYR A 716 33.02 -14.45 53.94
CA TYR A 716 34.22 -13.76 54.44
C TYR A 716 34.06 -13.33 55.90
N GLN A 717 32.84 -13.06 56.33
CA GLN A 717 32.49 -12.78 57.71
C GLN A 717 32.62 -14.04 58.58
N ILE A 718 32.33 -15.22 58.03
CA ILE A 718 32.58 -16.52 58.68
C ILE A 718 34.00 -17.08 58.39
N ASP A 719 34.88 -16.34 57.68
CA ASP A 719 36.24 -16.76 57.28
C ASP A 719 37.35 -16.07 58.10
N LYS A 720 38.01 -16.80 59.00
CA LYS A 720 38.95 -16.24 59.99
C LYS A 720 40.40 -16.03 59.50
N GLY A 721 40.67 -15.83 58.20
CA GLY A 721 42.04 -15.84 57.63
C GLY A 721 42.58 -14.69 56.73
N MET A 722 42.16 -13.38 56.78
CA MET A 722 42.56 -12.27 55.80
C MET A 722 42.84 -10.82 56.40
N ALA A 723 43.59 -9.87 55.73
CA ALA A 723 44.17 -8.53 56.17
C ALA A 723 43.38 -7.18 55.90
N GLU A 724 43.61 -6.04 56.63
CA GLU A 724 42.61 -4.95 56.96
C GLU A 724 42.30 -3.75 56.01
N THR A 725 43.23 -2.97 55.43
CA THR A 725 42.82 -1.97 54.40
C THR A 725 42.22 -2.68 53.20
N ASP A 726 42.69 -3.90 52.90
CA ASP A 726 42.14 -4.78 51.87
C ASP A 726 40.88 -5.49 52.31
N LYS A 727 40.71 -5.86 53.57
CA LYS A 727 39.49 -6.45 54.10
C LYS A 727 38.42 -5.40 54.31
N LEU A 728 38.73 -4.19 54.78
CA LEU A 728 37.84 -3.02 54.77
C LEU A 728 37.67 -2.49 53.37
N ALA A 729 38.64 -2.60 52.47
CA ALA A 729 38.38 -2.35 51.06
C ALA A 729 37.55 -3.46 50.45
N LYS A 730 37.60 -4.73 50.88
CA LYS A 730 36.78 -5.86 50.40
C LYS A 730 35.46 -5.94 51.16
N MET A 731 35.32 -5.38 52.35
CA MET A 731 34.12 -5.37 53.18
C MET A 731 33.43 -4.03 53.06
N GLU A 732 34.10 -2.88 53.06
CA GLU A 732 33.52 -1.68 52.46
C GLU A 732 33.22 -1.95 51.00
N LYS A 733 34.01 -2.71 50.22
CA LYS A 733 33.55 -3.19 48.90
C LYS A 733 32.36 -4.09 49.06
N TRP A 734 32.42 -5.31 49.56
CA TRP A 734 31.30 -6.25 49.59
C TRP A 734 30.10 -5.73 50.39
N ALA A 735 30.28 -4.93 51.44
CA ALA A 735 29.26 -4.21 52.21
C ALA A 735 28.85 -2.86 51.59
N LYS A 736 29.62 -2.15 50.76
CA LYS A 736 29.07 -1.15 49.79
C LYS A 736 28.41 -1.83 48.64
N GLU A 737 28.86 -2.99 48.26
CA GLU A 737 28.37 -3.68 47.11
C GLU A 737 27.03 -4.20 47.54
N LEU A 738 26.90 -4.81 48.73
CA LEU A 738 25.69 -5.13 49.47
C LEU A 738 24.88 -3.91 49.87
N ARG A 739 25.35 -3.06 50.78
CA ARG A 739 24.59 -1.88 51.23
C ARG A 739 24.19 -1.01 50.06
N GLY A 740 25.13 -0.79 49.16
CA GLY A 740 24.95 0.00 47.94
C GLY A 740 24.29 -0.78 46.82
N GLY A 741 23.98 -2.06 46.99
CA GLY A 741 23.11 -2.74 46.06
C GLY A 741 23.76 -3.06 44.71
N LYS A 742 25.04 -2.78 44.48
CA LYS A 742 25.48 -2.47 43.11
C LYS A 742 25.78 -3.71 42.33
N CYS A 743 26.75 -4.48 42.75
CA CYS A 743 26.66 -5.84 42.31
C CYS A 743 25.38 -6.51 42.87
N THR A 744 24.70 -5.93 43.86
CA THR A 744 23.75 -6.60 44.75
C THR A 744 22.29 -6.10 44.67
N GLY A 745 21.67 -6.08 43.50
CA GLY A 745 20.39 -5.39 43.34
C GLY A 745 19.17 -6.03 44.04
N GLY A 746 18.24 -5.23 44.58
CA GLY A 746 16.82 -5.60 44.85
C GLY A 746 16.33 -5.55 46.32
N LYS A 747 15.01 -5.58 46.57
CA LYS A 747 14.37 -5.31 47.89
C LYS A 747 14.83 -6.20 49.07
N ALA A 748 15.35 -7.39 48.81
CA ALA A 748 15.97 -8.25 49.83
C ALA A 748 17.21 -7.62 50.47
N ASN A 749 17.77 -6.60 49.83
CA ASN A 749 18.90 -5.84 50.33
C ASN A 749 18.60 -5.19 51.68
N GLN A 750 17.38 -4.71 51.97
CA GLN A 750 17.08 -3.97 53.21
C GLN A 750 17.40 -4.74 54.51
N GLN A 751 17.19 -6.06 54.51
CA GLN A 751 17.50 -6.95 55.63
C GLN A 751 19.00 -7.28 55.73
N ALA A 752 19.70 -7.38 54.60
CA ALA A 752 21.16 -7.49 54.51
C ALA A 752 21.90 -6.15 54.80
N VAL A 753 21.19 -5.04 54.68
CA VAL A 753 21.64 -3.64 54.84
C VAL A 753 21.44 -3.14 56.28
N ALA A 754 20.63 -3.79 57.12
CA ALA A 754 20.40 -3.33 58.49
C ALA A 754 21.72 -3.20 59.27
N GLY A 755 21.96 -2.06 59.92
CA GLY A 755 23.24 -1.76 60.62
C GLY A 755 24.42 -1.35 59.73
N THR A 756 24.36 -1.54 58.41
CA THR A 756 25.40 -1.04 57.49
C THR A 756 25.37 0.49 57.34
N LYS A 757 24.35 1.18 57.90
CA LYS A 757 24.09 2.62 57.75
C LYS A 757 25.15 3.52 58.38
N ALA A 758 25.29 3.43 59.69
CA ALA A 758 26.36 4.09 60.42
C ALA A 758 27.74 3.58 59.98
N LEU A 759 27.86 2.25 59.79
CA LEU A 759 29.10 1.60 59.37
C LEU A 759 29.68 2.21 58.09
N LEU A 760 28.83 2.68 57.17
CA LEU A 760 29.29 3.12 55.86
C LEU A 760 29.11 4.63 55.62
N GLU A 761 28.38 5.37 56.47
CA GLU A 761 28.46 6.85 56.57
C GLU A 761 29.83 7.29 57.11
N GLY A 762 30.32 6.61 58.15
CA GLY A 762 31.67 6.77 58.67
C GLY A 762 32.77 6.44 57.64
N ILE A 763 32.51 5.47 56.75
CA ILE A 763 33.41 5.17 55.64
C ILE A 763 33.24 6.15 54.44
N ARG A 764 32.13 6.89 54.31
CA ARG A 764 31.77 7.74 53.13
C ARG A 764 32.16 9.21 53.23
N PHE A 765 31.96 9.88 54.36
CA PHE A 765 32.40 11.28 54.54
C PHE A 765 33.91 11.37 54.29
N LYS A 766 34.67 10.42 54.87
CA LYS A 766 36.11 10.22 54.67
C LYS A 766 36.51 9.99 53.20
N ARG A 767 35.57 9.59 52.34
CA ARG A 767 35.79 9.39 50.89
C ARG A 767 35.37 10.59 50.02
N ALA A 768 34.48 11.49 50.48
CA ALA A 768 33.89 12.60 49.69
C ALA A 768 34.85 13.79 49.51
N VAL A 769 35.50 14.17 50.61
CA VAL A 769 36.57 15.19 50.65
C VAL A 769 37.73 14.76 49.75
N ALA A 770 38.04 13.45 49.69
CA ALA A 770 39.09 12.91 48.82
C ALA A 770 38.81 13.05 47.30
N LEU A 771 37.60 13.45 46.87
CA LEU A 771 37.19 13.50 45.45
C LEU A 771 36.99 14.91 44.88
N GLN A 772 36.43 15.87 45.63
CA GLN A 772 36.31 17.27 45.16
C GLN A 772 37.67 17.83 44.78
N THR A 773 38.66 17.61 45.65
CA THR A 773 40.06 18.00 45.48
C THR A 773 40.69 17.42 44.21
N LYS A 774 40.19 16.29 43.70
CA LYS A 774 40.64 15.68 42.45
C LYS A 774 40.05 16.36 41.20
N ALA A 775 38.88 17.01 41.30
CA ALA A 775 38.09 17.54 40.18
C ALA A 775 38.53 18.90 39.65
N GLU A 776 38.68 19.83 40.60
CA GLU A 776 39.06 21.21 40.31
C GLU A 776 40.42 21.21 39.60
N LYS A 777 41.31 20.25 40.00
CA LYS A 777 42.61 19.98 39.37
C LYS A 777 42.51 19.56 37.89
N LEU A 778 41.49 18.81 37.48
CA LEU A 778 41.38 18.24 36.12
C LEU A 778 40.70 19.16 35.08
N ILE A 779 39.69 19.95 35.45
CA ILE A 779 39.05 20.92 34.53
C ILE A 779 40.01 22.04 34.16
N LYS A 780 40.74 22.54 35.16
CA LYS A 780 41.75 23.58 34.97
C LYS A 780 42.84 23.11 34.01
N ALA A 781 43.15 21.81 34.01
CA ALA A 781 44.07 21.14 33.08
C ALA A 781 43.47 20.87 31.68
N GLY A 782 42.41 21.57 31.27
CA GLY A 782 41.80 21.43 29.93
C GLY A 782 40.93 20.18 29.74
N ASN A 783 41.05 19.19 30.63
CA ASN A 783 40.22 18.00 30.67
C ASN A 783 38.91 18.27 31.42
N LYS A 784 38.19 19.29 30.92
CA LYS A 784 36.87 19.71 31.42
C LYS A 784 35.91 18.53 31.53
N PRO A 785 35.88 17.56 30.60
CA PRO A 785 35.09 16.35 30.76
C PRO A 785 35.47 15.52 31.99
N GLU A 786 36.76 15.27 32.26
CA GLU A 786 37.18 14.45 33.40
C GLU A 786 37.03 15.18 34.73
N GLY A 787 37.31 16.48 34.76
CA GLY A 787 37.10 17.26 35.98
C GLY A 787 35.61 17.55 36.26
N PHE A 788 34.74 17.77 35.26
CA PHE A 788 33.29 17.87 35.47
C PHE A 788 32.75 16.60 36.13
N LYS A 789 33.37 15.43 35.86
CA LYS A 789 32.99 14.16 36.50
C LYS A 789 33.31 14.13 37.98
N TYR A 790 34.49 14.59 38.39
CA TYR A 790 34.82 14.59 39.81
C TYR A 790 34.10 15.72 40.57
N TYR A 791 33.76 16.85 39.94
CA TYR A 791 32.98 17.94 40.56
C TYR A 791 31.56 17.49 40.83
N ASP A 792 30.99 16.80 39.85
CA ASP A 792 29.74 16.10 40.05
C ASP A 792 29.86 15.02 41.13
N ALA A 793 30.94 14.21 41.16
CA ALA A 793 31.13 13.17 42.16
C ALA A 793 31.23 13.74 43.59
N ALA A 794 31.77 14.95 43.70
CA ALA A 794 31.89 15.70 44.94
C ALA A 794 30.59 16.37 45.38
N ALA A 795 29.92 17.19 44.56
CA ALA A 795 28.61 17.77 44.90
C ALA A 795 27.62 16.67 45.33
N LYS A 796 27.65 15.53 44.62
CA LYS A 796 26.85 14.36 44.96
C LYS A 796 27.25 13.75 46.30
N ALA A 797 28.54 13.70 46.62
CA ALA A 797 29.00 13.20 47.90
C ALA A 797 28.70 14.17 49.06
N TYR A 798 28.72 15.48 48.85
CA TYR A 798 28.40 16.50 49.87
C TYR A 798 26.91 16.67 50.15
N LEU A 799 26.06 16.76 49.12
CA LEU A 799 24.61 16.77 49.36
C LEU A 799 24.17 15.55 50.10
N LYS A 800 24.77 14.41 49.79
CA LYS A 800 24.48 13.16 50.48
C LYS A 800 24.74 13.28 51.98
N LEU A 801 25.72 14.07 52.38
CA LEU A 801 26.02 14.32 53.78
C LEU A 801 25.05 15.32 54.42
N VAL A 802 24.75 16.45 53.74
CA VAL A 802 23.75 17.44 54.20
C VAL A 802 22.38 16.82 54.37
N ASP A 803 21.97 16.05 53.37
CA ASP A 803 20.65 15.45 53.35
C ASP A 803 20.54 14.31 54.36
N GLU A 804 21.65 13.62 54.67
CA GLU A 804 21.71 12.59 55.73
C GLU A 804 21.84 13.21 57.14
N ALA A 805 22.30 14.47 57.26
CA ALA A 805 22.43 15.22 58.52
C ALA A 805 22.14 16.75 58.35
N PRO A 806 20.86 17.16 58.22
CA PRO A 806 20.47 18.50 57.72
C PRO A 806 20.57 19.66 58.71
N ASP A 807 20.73 19.34 59.99
CA ASP A 807 21.00 20.29 61.06
C ASP A 807 22.45 20.18 61.54
N ALA A 808 23.25 19.33 60.87
CA ALA A 808 24.69 19.34 61.04
C ALA A 808 25.22 20.73 60.68
N LYS A 809 26.21 21.18 61.45
CA LYS A 809 26.85 22.49 61.30
C LYS A 809 27.28 22.81 59.86
N ASP A 810 27.65 21.79 59.09
CA ASP A 810 28.18 21.94 57.73
C ASP A 810 27.10 21.88 56.63
N ALA A 811 25.84 21.73 57.01
CA ALA A 811 24.72 21.50 56.10
C ALA A 811 24.51 22.65 55.07
N PRO A 812 24.40 23.95 55.43
CA PRO A 812 24.18 25.01 54.45
C PRO A 812 25.33 25.16 53.45
N ALA A 813 26.57 24.88 53.89
CA ALA A 813 27.77 24.98 53.08
C ALA A 813 27.88 23.81 52.10
N ALA A 814 27.71 22.57 52.57
CA ALA A 814 27.67 21.41 51.68
C ALA A 814 26.44 21.45 50.75
N LEU A 815 25.38 22.21 51.09
CA LEU A 815 24.19 22.42 50.27
C LEU A 815 24.43 23.44 49.15
N ASN A 816 25.01 24.59 49.47
CA ASN A 816 25.42 25.57 48.46
C ASN A 816 26.53 25.00 47.55
N ASN A 817 27.58 24.37 48.11
CA ASN A 817 28.68 23.80 47.34
C ASN A 817 28.19 22.81 46.30
N ALA A 818 27.17 22.07 46.66
CA ALA A 818 26.61 21.15 45.72
C ALA A 818 25.59 21.74 44.75
N ALA A 819 24.84 22.80 45.12
CA ALA A 819 24.10 23.60 44.14
C ALA A 819 25.07 24.17 43.08
N VAL A 820 26.24 24.62 43.52
CA VAL A 820 27.32 25.13 42.66
C VAL A 820 27.96 24.04 41.80
N CYS A 821 28.43 22.89 42.33
CA CYS A 821 28.97 21.86 41.41
C CYS A 821 27.90 21.29 40.48
N TYR A 822 26.60 21.46 40.80
CA TYR A 822 25.51 21.11 39.89
C TYR A 822 25.24 22.11 38.80
N GLU A 823 25.28 23.40 39.06
CA GLU A 823 25.28 24.33 37.92
C GLU A 823 26.56 24.21 37.11
N GLY A 824 27.70 23.96 37.77
CA GLY A 824 29.00 23.66 37.15
C GLY A 824 28.96 22.44 36.22
N SER A 825 28.00 21.53 36.42
CA SER A 825 27.69 20.41 35.55
C SER A 825 26.37 20.54 34.76
N ARG A 826 25.76 21.74 34.73
CA ARG A 826 24.54 22.13 33.98
C ARG A 826 23.20 21.54 34.47
N ARG A 827 23.05 21.29 35.76
CA ARG A 827 21.85 20.72 36.41
C ARG A 827 21.02 21.76 37.15
N ALA A 828 20.29 22.51 36.34
CA ALA A 828 19.46 23.63 36.72
C ALA A 828 18.42 23.35 37.81
N PHE A 829 17.43 22.50 37.55
CA PHE A 829 16.33 22.24 38.49
C PHE A 829 16.84 21.81 39.87
N SER A 830 17.86 20.95 39.92
CA SER A 830 18.47 20.49 41.17
C SER A 830 19.11 21.65 41.90
N ALA A 831 19.88 22.45 41.19
CA ALA A 831 20.41 23.66 41.77
C ALA A 831 19.29 24.61 42.24
N THR A 832 18.19 24.83 41.48
CA THR A 832 17.02 25.63 41.90
C THR A 832 16.55 25.24 43.26
N LYS A 833 16.30 23.96 43.44
CA LYS A 833 15.63 23.47 44.64
C LYS A 833 16.54 23.61 45.83
N LEU A 834 17.84 23.37 45.63
CA LEU A 834 18.84 23.60 46.63
C LEU A 834 18.98 25.09 46.95
N TYR A 835 18.86 25.95 45.95
CA TYR A 835 18.86 27.41 46.10
C TYR A 835 17.59 27.96 46.77
N GLU A 836 16.41 27.41 46.46
CA GLU A 836 15.16 27.73 47.16
C GLU A 836 15.21 27.28 48.60
N ARG A 837 15.66 26.05 48.83
CA ARG A 837 15.91 25.52 50.17
C ARG A 837 16.94 26.37 50.89
N LEU A 838 17.93 26.88 50.17
CA LEU A 838 18.93 27.78 50.71
C LEU A 838 18.32 29.11 51.12
N TYR A 839 17.63 29.83 50.23
CA TYR A 839 17.05 31.13 50.55
C TYR A 839 15.81 31.08 51.46
N THR A 840 15.22 29.89 51.65
CA THR A 840 14.03 29.67 52.50
C THR A 840 14.38 29.07 53.85
N LYS A 841 15.18 27.98 53.92
CA LYS A 841 15.62 27.33 55.18
C LYS A 841 16.79 28.07 55.83
N TYR A 842 17.59 28.75 55.03
CA TYR A 842 18.72 29.55 55.49
C TYR A 842 18.61 30.99 54.94
N PRO A 843 17.52 31.73 55.25
CA PRO A 843 17.15 32.98 54.56
C PRO A 843 18.11 34.15 54.80
N ASN A 844 18.83 34.13 55.92
CA ASN A 844 19.88 35.10 56.24
C ASN A 844 21.27 34.65 55.74
N SER A 845 21.35 33.48 55.08
CA SER A 845 22.58 33.02 54.44
C SER A 845 22.95 34.00 53.34
N LYS A 846 24.24 34.34 53.26
CA LYS A 846 24.81 35.16 52.18
C LYS A 846 24.53 34.63 50.76
N PHE A 847 24.12 33.36 50.61
CA PHE A 847 23.80 32.72 49.33
C PHE A 847 22.33 32.86 48.89
N ALA A 848 21.47 33.52 49.68
CA ALA A 848 20.03 33.53 49.46
C ALA A 848 19.58 34.30 48.19
N GLY A 849 20.07 35.52 47.96
CA GLY A 849 19.63 36.36 46.82
C GLY A 849 19.97 35.77 45.45
N GLU A 850 21.20 35.29 45.28
CA GLU A 850 21.63 34.55 44.08
C GLU A 850 20.83 33.26 43.93
N GLY A 851 20.52 32.60 45.06
CA GLY A 851 19.63 31.46 45.07
C GLY A 851 18.26 31.75 44.45
N VAL A 852 17.64 32.90 44.73
CA VAL A 852 16.32 33.27 44.16
C VAL A 852 16.39 33.47 42.65
N TRP A 853 17.42 34.17 42.16
CA TRP A 853 17.61 34.36 40.72
C TRP A 853 17.85 33.04 40.00
N ARG A 854 18.82 32.24 40.49
CA ARG A 854 19.15 30.93 39.91
C ARG A 854 17.95 29.98 40.01
N ALA A 855 17.16 30.09 41.07
CA ALA A 855 15.89 29.40 41.15
C ALA A 855 14.94 29.81 40.03
N GLY A 856 14.72 31.10 39.80
CA GLY A 856 13.89 31.63 38.70
C GLY A 856 14.36 31.15 37.31
N VAL A 857 15.65 31.32 37.01
CA VAL A 857 16.29 30.89 35.74
C VAL A 857 16.09 29.40 35.52
N ASN A 858 16.34 28.64 36.56
CA ASN A 858 16.22 27.22 36.45
C ASN A 858 14.73 26.82 36.36
N TYR A 859 13.79 27.44 37.09
CA TYR A 859 12.34 27.22 36.95
C TYR A 859 11.84 27.44 35.54
N GLU A 860 12.36 28.47 34.87
CA GLU A 860 12.11 28.70 33.46
C GLU A 860 12.63 27.55 32.60
N ARG A 861 13.86 27.07 32.84
CA ARG A 861 14.47 25.95 32.10
C ARG A 861 13.65 24.65 32.16
N PHE A 862 12.78 24.50 33.15
CA PHE A 862 11.91 23.33 33.26
C PHE A 862 10.42 23.65 33.24
N PHE A 863 10.07 24.80 32.67
CA PHE A 863 8.70 25.13 32.30
C PHE A 863 7.71 25.29 33.47
N ALA A 864 8.22 25.47 34.69
CA ALA A 864 7.40 25.78 35.86
C ALA A 864 7.16 27.30 35.92
N PHE A 865 6.47 27.77 34.91
CA PHE A 865 6.41 29.18 34.54
C PHE A 865 5.82 30.07 35.61
N ASN A 866 4.77 29.65 36.29
CA ASN A 866 4.19 30.44 37.38
C ASN A 866 5.20 30.63 38.54
N LYS A 867 6.02 29.62 38.84
CA LYS A 867 7.05 29.71 39.88
C LYS A 867 8.28 30.48 39.43
N ALA A 868 8.67 30.33 38.16
CA ALA A 868 9.72 31.16 37.56
C ALA A 868 9.33 32.64 37.65
N VAL A 869 8.14 32.98 37.14
CA VAL A 869 7.54 34.33 37.22
C VAL A 869 7.49 34.80 38.66
N GLN A 870 7.02 33.96 39.60
CA GLN A 870 6.99 34.31 41.01
C GLN A 870 8.39 34.59 41.57
N ASN A 871 9.39 33.74 41.32
CA ASN A 871 10.76 33.93 41.81
C ASN A 871 11.43 35.17 41.19
N TYR A 872 11.21 35.40 39.90
CA TYR A 872 11.67 36.60 39.22
C TYR A 872 11.02 37.86 39.78
N LEU A 873 9.71 37.86 40.02
CA LEU A 873 9.02 39.00 40.62
C LEU A 873 9.36 39.16 42.10
N ILE A 874 9.62 38.08 42.86
CA ILE A 874 10.20 38.15 44.21
C ILE A 874 11.51 38.92 44.15
N LEU A 875 12.39 38.61 43.19
CA LEU A 875 13.64 39.34 43.02
C LEU A 875 13.42 40.81 42.62
N ALA A 876 12.54 41.06 41.64
CA ALA A 876 12.27 42.37 41.05
C ALA A 876 11.50 43.33 41.97
N ASP A 877 10.65 42.83 42.87
CA ASP A 877 9.74 43.65 43.67
C ASP A 877 10.11 43.67 45.17
N THR A 878 10.82 42.67 45.74
CA THR A 878 11.13 42.64 47.19
C THR A 878 12.25 43.62 47.61
N PRO A 879 12.04 44.55 48.57
CA PRO A 879 13.02 45.58 48.93
C PRO A 879 14.41 45.09 49.33
N ARG A 880 14.53 43.96 50.03
CA ARG A 880 15.83 43.37 50.43
C ARG A 880 16.74 43.01 49.25
N PHE A 881 16.18 42.95 48.04
CA PHE A 881 16.91 42.70 46.80
C PHE A 881 16.99 43.94 45.89
N LYS A 882 16.71 45.16 46.39
CA LYS A 882 16.67 46.40 45.58
C LYS A 882 17.97 46.67 44.81
N GLY A 883 19.13 46.28 45.36
CA GLY A 883 20.44 46.39 44.70
C GLY A 883 20.88 45.16 43.90
N ASN A 884 20.03 44.14 43.72
CA ASN A 884 20.40 42.96 42.94
C ASN A 884 20.39 43.25 41.43
N GLU A 885 21.43 42.82 40.72
CA GLU A 885 21.66 43.15 39.31
C GLU A 885 20.65 42.55 38.31
N HIS A 886 19.87 41.52 38.69
CA HIS A 886 19.01 40.79 37.75
C HIS A 886 17.56 41.28 37.67
N ARG A 887 17.22 42.43 38.25
CA ARG A 887 15.83 42.88 38.43
C ARG A 887 15.06 43.16 37.13
N ASP A 888 15.61 43.89 36.16
CA ASP A 888 14.90 44.21 34.91
C ASP A 888 14.70 42.97 34.02
N GLU A 889 15.69 42.08 33.99
CA GLU A 889 15.62 40.84 33.20
C GLU A 889 14.56 39.88 33.78
N ALA A 890 14.41 39.84 35.10
CA ALA A 890 13.34 39.11 35.77
C ALA A 890 11.93 39.51 35.28
N VAL A 891 11.69 40.81 35.03
CA VAL A 891 10.40 41.29 34.50
C VAL A 891 10.16 40.82 33.06
N LEU A 892 11.18 40.91 32.18
CA LEU A 892 11.05 40.44 30.80
C LEU A 892 10.87 38.93 30.71
N ALA A 893 11.65 38.16 31.49
CA ALA A 893 11.52 36.71 31.56
C ALA A 893 10.10 36.32 31.99
N SER A 894 9.57 37.01 33.01
CA SER A 894 8.19 36.82 33.46
C SER A 894 7.16 37.08 32.36
N ALA A 895 7.29 38.17 31.60
CA ALA A 895 6.37 38.51 30.51
C ALA A 895 6.33 37.43 29.41
N LYS A 896 7.50 36.91 29.01
CA LYS A 896 7.63 35.84 28.00
C LYS A 896 6.98 34.55 28.47
N LEU A 897 7.17 34.19 29.73
CA LEU A 897 6.60 32.98 30.29
C LEU A 897 5.07 33.03 30.32
N LEU A 898 4.49 34.15 30.75
CA LEU A 898 3.04 34.35 30.76
C LEU A 898 2.42 34.38 29.35
N PHE A 899 3.14 34.93 28.36
CA PHE A 899 2.70 34.89 26.97
C PHE A 899 2.55 33.44 26.47
N ASN A 900 3.54 32.60 26.75
CA ASN A 900 3.54 31.20 26.37
C ASN A 900 2.46 30.40 27.13
N ASP A 901 2.20 30.77 28.38
CA ASP A 901 1.12 30.20 29.21
C ASP A 901 -0.28 30.74 28.86
N ARG A 902 -0.40 31.51 27.77
CA ARG A 902 -1.65 32.11 27.25
C ARG A 902 -2.33 33.10 28.21
N GLN A 903 -1.63 33.55 29.24
CA GLN A 903 -2.09 34.60 30.15
C GLN A 903 -1.85 35.99 29.53
N TYR A 904 -2.44 36.22 28.36
CA TYR A 904 -2.12 37.33 27.47
C TYR A 904 -2.33 38.71 28.09
N SER A 905 -3.34 38.87 28.96
CA SER A 905 -3.58 40.16 29.65
C SER A 905 -2.42 40.52 30.57
N ARG A 906 -2.01 39.59 31.44
CA ARG A 906 -0.87 39.78 32.37
C ARG A 906 0.46 39.94 31.62
N ALA A 907 0.66 39.14 30.57
CA ALA A 907 1.84 39.24 29.71
C ALA A 907 1.94 40.61 29.03
N ALA A 908 0.84 41.15 28.49
CA ALA A 908 0.81 42.47 27.87
C ALA A 908 1.21 43.57 28.86
N THR A 909 0.71 43.51 30.10
CA THR A 909 1.07 44.45 31.16
C THR A 909 2.56 44.41 31.48
N LEU A 910 3.15 43.21 31.66
CA LEU A 910 4.57 43.09 31.96
C LEU A 910 5.47 43.47 30.77
N TYR A 911 5.06 43.18 29.53
CA TYR A 911 5.78 43.64 28.34
C TYR A 911 5.78 45.16 28.22
N LEU A 912 4.66 45.82 28.52
CA LEU A 912 4.57 47.27 28.55
C LEU A 912 5.35 47.89 29.73
N ARG A 913 5.36 47.24 30.91
CA ARG A 913 6.21 47.65 32.06
C ARG A 913 7.67 47.59 31.68
N TYR A 914 8.12 46.48 31.12
CA TYR A 914 9.50 46.30 30.67
C TYR A 914 9.91 47.32 29.60
N ALA A 915 9.06 47.57 28.60
CA ALA A 915 9.35 48.54 27.54
C ALA A 915 9.45 50.00 28.05
N ARG A 916 8.92 50.31 29.25
CA ARG A 916 9.06 51.60 29.91
C ARG A 916 10.28 51.69 30.82
N SER A 917 10.69 50.58 31.46
CA SER A 917 11.82 50.58 32.41
C SER A 917 13.17 50.41 31.72
N VAL A 918 13.22 49.71 30.58
CA VAL A 918 14.48 49.47 29.86
C VAL A 918 14.89 50.69 29.02
N THR A 919 16.18 51.02 29.05
CA THR A 919 16.76 52.12 28.27
C THR A 919 17.03 51.76 26.80
N ASP A 920 17.23 50.47 26.49
CA ASP A 920 17.44 49.98 25.12
C ASP A 920 16.15 50.01 24.27
N ARG A 921 16.16 50.86 23.23
CA ARG A 921 15.00 51.08 22.36
C ARG A 921 14.60 49.85 21.52
N GLY A 922 15.53 49.00 21.12
CA GLY A 922 15.26 47.80 20.32
C GLY A 922 14.62 46.68 21.15
N ARG A 923 15.08 46.49 22.39
CA ARG A 923 14.46 45.58 23.37
C ARG A 923 13.07 46.08 23.75
N ALA A 924 12.92 47.39 23.98
CA ALA A 924 11.61 48.01 24.20
C ALA A 924 10.66 47.80 23.01
N ALA A 925 11.14 47.96 21.77
CA ALA A 925 10.37 47.74 20.54
C ALA A 925 9.75 46.32 20.47
N LYS A 926 10.59 45.28 20.66
CA LYS A 926 10.16 43.88 20.60
C LYS A 926 9.14 43.56 21.69
N ALA A 927 9.37 44.02 22.93
CA ALA A 927 8.43 43.83 24.03
C ALA A 927 7.09 44.53 23.76
N TYR A 928 7.11 45.77 23.25
CA TYR A 928 5.90 46.52 22.92
C TYR A 928 5.08 45.84 21.81
N PHE A 929 5.75 45.29 20.78
CA PHE A 929 5.08 44.50 19.73
C PHE A 929 4.41 43.24 20.29
N ARG A 930 5.09 42.49 21.18
CA ARG A 930 4.52 41.30 21.84
C ARG A 930 3.25 41.62 22.64
N ALA A 931 3.16 42.81 23.23
CA ALA A 931 1.92 43.25 23.87
C ALA A 931 0.76 43.43 22.86
N GLY A 932 1.06 43.83 21.62
CA GLY A 932 0.07 43.89 20.53
C GLY A 932 -0.45 42.50 20.16
N GLU A 933 0.44 41.52 20.05
CA GLU A 933 0.07 40.11 19.82
C GLU A 933 -0.80 39.54 20.95
N CYS A 934 -0.52 39.88 22.21
CA CYS A 934 -1.39 39.51 23.33
C CYS A 934 -2.83 39.97 23.12
N PHE A 935 -3.02 41.25 22.77
CA PHE A 935 -4.37 41.77 22.53
C PHE A 935 -5.02 41.19 21.28
N ALA A 936 -4.23 40.81 20.27
CA ALA A 936 -4.73 40.05 19.12
C ALA A 936 -5.29 38.69 19.55
N LYS A 937 -4.62 37.99 20.48
CA LYS A 937 -5.05 36.70 21.02
C LYS A 937 -6.27 36.79 21.96
N LEU A 938 -6.49 37.95 22.56
CA LEU A 938 -7.68 38.25 23.37
C LEU A 938 -8.87 38.75 22.53
N ASP A 939 -8.73 38.80 21.21
CA ASP A 939 -9.70 39.42 20.29
C ASP A 939 -10.06 40.88 20.66
N ASN A 940 -9.19 41.57 21.42
CA ASN A 940 -9.35 43.00 21.75
C ASN A 940 -8.76 43.86 20.63
N PHE A 941 -9.47 43.92 19.51
CA PHE A 941 -9.03 44.57 18.27
C PHE A 941 -8.75 46.08 18.39
N PRO A 942 -9.54 46.88 19.15
CA PRO A 942 -9.23 48.29 19.37
C PRO A 942 -7.88 48.47 20.07
N LYS A 943 -7.63 47.70 21.14
CA LYS A 943 -6.38 47.79 21.89
C LYS A 943 -5.21 47.25 21.07
N MET A 944 -5.37 46.13 20.38
CA MET A 944 -4.37 45.57 19.45
C MET A 944 -3.95 46.61 18.40
N THR A 945 -4.92 47.22 17.71
CA THR A 945 -4.65 48.23 16.67
C THR A 945 -3.95 49.46 17.26
N SER A 946 -4.37 49.92 18.44
CA SER A 946 -3.73 51.03 19.15
C SER A 946 -2.28 50.73 19.52
N ILE A 947 -2.01 49.51 20.02
CA ILE A 947 -0.66 49.07 20.39
C ILE A 947 0.23 48.91 19.16
N PHE A 948 -0.23 48.28 18.08
CA PHE A 948 0.57 48.14 16.85
C PHE A 948 0.88 49.48 16.15
N ARG A 949 -0.09 50.41 16.10
CA ARG A 949 0.17 51.79 15.64
C ARG A 949 1.10 52.54 16.58
N GLY A 950 0.96 52.33 17.89
CA GLY A 950 1.86 52.91 18.91
C GLY A 950 3.29 52.40 18.76
N PHE A 951 3.45 51.11 18.45
CA PHE A 951 4.73 50.48 18.15
C PHE A 951 5.39 51.13 16.93
N GLU A 952 4.68 51.24 15.80
CA GLU A 952 5.23 51.85 14.57
C GLU A 952 5.70 53.29 14.82
N ARG A 953 4.92 54.09 15.58
CA ARG A 953 5.28 55.47 15.90
C ARG A 953 6.47 55.59 16.86
N LYS A 954 6.50 54.77 17.93
CA LYS A 954 7.52 54.90 18.99
C LYS A 954 8.81 54.17 18.65
N TYR A 955 8.72 53.06 17.92
CA TYR A 955 9.82 52.12 17.73
C TYR A 955 10.00 51.64 16.28
N GLY A 956 9.25 52.18 15.31
CA GLY A 956 9.34 51.74 13.91
C GLY A 956 10.72 51.95 13.27
N SER A 957 11.49 52.93 13.75
CA SER A 957 12.89 53.18 13.34
C SER A 957 13.92 52.47 14.22
N ALA A 958 13.51 51.71 15.25
CA ALA A 958 14.43 51.01 16.12
C ALA A 958 15.18 49.92 15.35
N LYS A 959 16.48 49.80 15.60
CA LYS A 959 17.33 48.77 14.98
C LYS A 959 16.74 47.37 15.22
N GLY A 960 16.48 46.63 14.13
CA GLY A 960 15.89 45.29 14.17
C GLY A 960 14.35 45.24 14.22
N ALA A 961 13.65 46.37 14.09
CA ALA A 961 12.19 46.41 14.02
C ALA A 961 11.61 46.07 12.62
N GLY A 962 12.44 46.00 11.57
CA GLY A 962 12.03 45.79 10.17
C GLY A 962 10.96 44.71 9.95
N PRO A 963 11.18 43.44 10.36
CA PRO A 963 10.18 42.39 10.21
C PRO A 963 8.87 42.67 10.95
N LEU A 964 8.95 43.26 12.14
CA LEU A 964 7.80 43.60 12.98
C LEU A 964 6.99 44.76 12.38
N VAL A 965 7.64 45.69 11.68
CA VAL A 965 6.98 46.76 10.92
C VAL A 965 6.18 46.18 9.73
N VAL A 966 6.61 45.04 9.16
CA VAL A 966 5.83 44.31 8.14
C VAL A 966 4.68 43.53 8.76
N GLU A 967 4.91 42.85 9.89
CA GLU A 967 3.90 42.00 10.52
C GLU A 967 2.78 42.79 11.22
N SER A 968 3.10 43.90 11.90
CA SER A 968 2.14 44.79 12.59
C SER A 968 0.89 45.10 11.74
N PRO A 969 1.02 45.70 10.54
CA PRO A 969 -0.14 45.98 9.69
C PRO A 969 -0.81 44.69 9.19
N PHE A 970 -0.08 43.60 8.97
CA PHE A 970 -0.65 42.34 8.54
C PHE A 970 -1.61 41.75 9.60
N GLN A 971 -1.24 41.81 10.87
CA GLN A 971 -2.09 41.35 11.98
C GLN A 971 -3.37 42.19 12.10
N ILE A 972 -3.27 43.52 11.91
CA ILE A 972 -4.44 44.40 11.84
C ILE A 972 -5.34 44.01 10.65
N ALA A 973 -4.74 43.71 9.50
CA ALA A 973 -5.48 43.32 8.30
C ALA A 973 -6.26 42.00 8.49
N GLU A 974 -5.62 40.96 9.04
CA GLU A 974 -6.27 39.67 9.31
C GLU A 974 -7.39 39.80 10.34
N ALA A 975 -7.20 40.60 11.40
CA ALA A 975 -8.23 40.92 12.38
C ALA A 975 -9.43 41.63 11.73
N ALA A 976 -9.19 42.67 10.95
CA ALA A 976 -10.25 43.38 10.23
C ALA A 976 -11.01 42.46 9.26
N ARG A 977 -10.29 41.59 8.53
CA ARG A 977 -10.87 40.60 7.63
C ARG A 977 -11.78 39.61 8.36
N LYS A 978 -11.37 39.11 9.53
CA LYS A 978 -12.20 38.21 10.36
C LYS A 978 -13.53 38.85 10.77
N ARG A 979 -13.53 40.16 11.04
CA ARG A 979 -14.74 40.95 11.35
C ARG A 979 -15.50 41.44 10.11
N ARG A 980 -15.12 40.99 8.92
CA ARG A 980 -15.71 41.40 7.63
C ARG A 980 -15.52 42.89 7.29
N ASP A 981 -14.63 43.61 7.97
CA ASP A 981 -14.24 45.00 7.65
C ASP A 981 -13.16 45.00 6.57
N TRP A 982 -13.60 44.83 5.31
CA TRP A 982 -12.68 44.74 4.19
C TRP A 982 -11.95 46.06 3.89
N ARG A 983 -12.59 47.22 4.14
CA ARG A 983 -11.96 48.52 3.88
C ARG A 983 -10.71 48.69 4.74
N THR A 984 -10.80 48.32 6.01
CA THR A 984 -9.65 48.30 6.92
C THR A 984 -8.67 47.20 6.56
N ALA A 985 -9.13 45.98 6.25
CA ALA A 985 -8.26 44.88 5.87
C ALA A 985 -7.40 45.21 4.63
N GLU A 986 -8.00 45.74 3.57
CA GLU A 986 -7.31 46.13 2.34
C GLU A 986 -6.28 47.24 2.58
N LYS A 987 -6.63 48.27 3.37
CA LYS A 987 -5.69 49.33 3.76
C LYS A 987 -4.44 48.73 4.39
N TYR A 988 -4.62 47.80 5.32
CA TYR A 988 -3.54 47.22 6.10
C TYR A 988 -2.76 46.12 5.38
N TYR A 989 -3.37 45.35 4.47
CA TYR A 989 -2.60 44.50 3.55
C TYR A 989 -1.71 45.34 2.62
N LYS A 990 -2.21 46.46 2.07
CA LYS A 990 -1.37 47.36 1.28
C LYS A 990 -0.25 47.98 2.13
N GLN A 991 -0.53 48.32 3.38
CA GLN A 991 0.50 48.80 4.30
C GLN A 991 1.55 47.72 4.60
N THR A 992 1.15 46.45 4.72
CA THR A 992 2.07 45.30 4.85
C THR A 992 3.04 45.23 3.66
N LEU A 993 2.53 45.34 2.42
CA LEU A 993 3.37 45.30 1.22
C LEU A 993 4.35 46.49 1.16
N ARG A 994 3.88 47.69 1.49
CA ARG A 994 4.73 48.89 1.56
C ARG A 994 5.78 48.78 2.67
N ALA A 995 5.39 48.24 3.82
CA ALA A 995 6.30 47.99 4.93
C ALA A 995 7.38 47.01 4.50
N PHE A 996 7.05 45.91 3.81
CA PHE A 996 8.03 44.96 3.30
C PHE A 996 9.03 45.63 2.34
N SER A 997 8.55 46.38 1.35
CA SER A 997 9.41 47.11 0.42
C SER A 997 10.30 48.17 1.08
N ARG A 998 9.83 48.83 2.14
CA ARG A 998 10.60 49.89 2.85
C ARG A 998 11.51 49.35 3.96
N SER A 999 11.20 48.18 4.49
CA SER A 999 11.94 47.57 5.59
C SER A 999 13.32 47.04 5.16
N GLY A 1000 13.54 46.82 3.86
CA GLY A 1000 14.78 46.21 3.34
C GLY A 1000 14.84 44.69 3.50
N GLU A 1001 13.74 44.03 3.88
CA GLU A 1001 13.67 42.59 4.08
C GLU A 1001 13.77 41.79 2.76
N LYS A 1002 14.47 40.64 2.80
CA LYS A 1002 14.75 39.82 1.62
C LYS A 1002 13.59 38.86 1.27
N ALA A 1003 13.44 38.54 -0.01
CA ALA A 1003 12.53 37.48 -0.46
C ALA A 1003 12.88 36.12 0.19
N GLY A 1004 11.86 35.34 0.56
CA GLY A 1004 11.99 34.08 1.29
C GLY A 1004 12.08 34.22 2.81
N SER A 1005 12.31 35.43 3.34
CA SER A 1005 12.35 35.70 4.79
C SER A 1005 10.99 35.50 5.46
N ASP A 1006 10.97 35.51 6.79
CA ASP A 1006 9.73 35.41 7.57
C ASP A 1006 8.80 36.60 7.30
N ALA A 1007 9.34 37.81 7.10
CA ALA A 1007 8.55 38.97 6.70
C ALA A 1007 7.91 38.79 5.31
N ALA A 1008 8.55 38.03 4.42
CA ALA A 1008 8.03 37.72 3.10
C ALA A 1008 6.80 36.79 3.14
N GLU A 1009 6.61 36.00 4.20
CA GLU A 1009 5.38 35.21 4.42
C GLU A 1009 4.15 36.10 4.54
N PHE A 1010 4.23 37.15 5.35
CA PHE A 1010 3.14 38.11 5.54
C PHE A 1010 2.84 38.89 4.28
N ALA A 1011 3.88 39.33 3.57
CA ALA A 1011 3.74 40.03 2.29
C ALA A 1011 3.14 39.11 1.21
N ALA A 1012 3.57 37.84 1.10
CA ALA A 1012 3.03 36.87 0.15
C ALA A 1012 1.55 36.59 0.39
N LYS A 1013 1.15 36.35 1.65
CA LYS A 1013 -0.24 36.12 2.01
C LYS A 1013 -1.09 37.38 1.81
N ALA A 1014 -0.57 38.57 2.14
CA ALA A 1014 -1.26 39.85 1.89
C ALA A 1014 -1.49 40.09 0.39
N ALA A 1015 -0.45 39.93 -0.44
CA ALA A 1015 -0.53 40.06 -1.89
C ALA A 1015 -1.52 39.06 -2.49
N PHE A 1016 -1.45 37.79 -2.09
CA PHE A 1016 -2.38 36.76 -2.51
C PHE A 1016 -3.82 37.10 -2.10
N THR A 1017 -4.06 37.55 -0.86
CA THR A 1017 -5.41 37.89 -0.37
C THR A 1017 -6.01 39.08 -1.11
N LEU A 1018 -5.21 40.10 -1.43
CA LEU A 1018 -5.63 41.24 -2.25
C LEU A 1018 -6.01 40.82 -3.67
N ALA A 1019 -5.21 39.95 -4.31
CA ALA A 1019 -5.51 39.40 -5.62
C ALA A 1019 -6.77 38.52 -5.59
N GLU A 1020 -6.91 37.68 -4.57
CA GLU A 1020 -8.07 36.79 -4.36
C GLU A 1020 -9.38 37.58 -4.19
N ARG A 1021 -9.34 38.76 -3.56
CA ARG A 1021 -10.50 39.63 -3.46
C ARG A 1021 -10.96 40.11 -4.84
N LYS A 1022 -10.03 40.46 -5.73
CA LYS A 1022 -10.31 40.93 -7.10
C LYS A 1022 -10.72 39.78 -8.02
N LEU A 1023 -10.27 38.56 -7.73
CA LEU A 1023 -10.72 37.36 -8.43
C LEU A 1023 -12.22 37.13 -8.27
N LYS A 1024 -12.79 37.33 -7.07
CA LYS A 1024 -14.23 37.11 -6.84
C LYS A 1024 -15.18 37.90 -7.76
N PRO A 1025 -15.05 39.24 -7.93
CA PRO A 1025 -15.85 39.99 -8.90
C PRO A 1025 -15.45 39.68 -10.34
N PHE A 1026 -14.17 39.40 -10.63
CA PHE A 1026 -13.73 38.98 -11.96
C PHE A 1026 -14.47 37.71 -12.44
N LEU A 1027 -14.56 36.68 -11.58
CA LEU A 1027 -15.28 35.43 -11.84
C LEU A 1027 -16.80 35.61 -11.98
N LYS A 1028 -17.35 36.80 -11.68
CA LYS A 1028 -18.77 37.13 -11.91
C LYS A 1028 -19.02 37.89 -13.20
N LYS A 1029 -17.97 38.41 -13.85
CA LYS A 1029 -18.11 39.16 -15.09
C LYS A 1029 -18.57 38.24 -16.22
N LYS A 1030 -19.55 38.71 -16.98
CA LYS A 1030 -20.10 38.05 -18.17
C LYS A 1030 -19.85 38.92 -19.39
N ILE A 1031 -19.81 38.30 -20.56
CA ILE A 1031 -19.77 38.98 -21.85
C ILE A 1031 -21.13 38.74 -22.51
N SER A 1032 -21.72 39.77 -23.12
CA SER A 1032 -23.03 39.72 -23.78
C SER A 1032 -23.15 40.81 -24.85
N GLY A 1033 -24.00 40.60 -25.86
CA GLY A 1033 -24.23 41.52 -26.97
C GLY A 1033 -23.85 40.92 -28.33
N GLY A 1034 -23.88 41.73 -29.40
CA GLY A 1034 -23.49 41.29 -30.76
C GLY A 1034 -21.98 41.15 -30.94
N LEU A 1035 -21.53 40.68 -32.12
CA LEU A 1035 -20.13 40.38 -32.46
C LEU A 1035 -19.10 41.43 -31.98
N LYS A 1036 -19.35 42.71 -32.27
CA LYS A 1036 -18.46 43.83 -31.85
C LYS A 1036 -18.40 43.97 -30.32
N ALA A 1037 -19.52 43.77 -29.62
CA ALA A 1037 -19.58 43.81 -28.16
C ALA A 1037 -18.88 42.61 -27.52
N VAL A 1038 -18.97 41.42 -28.14
CA VAL A 1038 -18.26 40.21 -27.69
C VAL A 1038 -16.75 40.36 -27.88
N ALA A 1039 -16.30 40.86 -29.04
CA ALA A 1039 -14.88 41.14 -29.28
C ALA A 1039 -14.31 42.16 -28.27
N ASN A 1040 -15.04 43.25 -28.02
CA ASN A 1040 -14.66 44.25 -27.03
C ASN A 1040 -14.69 43.70 -25.59
N GLY A 1041 -15.70 42.88 -25.27
CA GLY A 1041 -15.86 42.23 -23.98
C GLY A 1041 -14.74 41.22 -23.70
N LYS A 1042 -14.36 40.42 -24.70
CA LYS A 1042 -13.21 39.50 -24.67
C LYS A 1042 -11.93 40.28 -24.40
N LYS A 1043 -11.61 41.28 -25.22
CA LYS A 1043 -10.39 42.11 -25.08
C LYS A 1043 -10.32 42.75 -23.69
N ARG A 1044 -11.44 43.24 -23.17
CA ARG A 1044 -11.53 43.81 -21.82
C ARG A 1044 -11.30 42.76 -20.73
N LEU A 1045 -11.95 41.60 -20.82
CA LEU A 1045 -11.85 40.55 -19.82
C LEU A 1045 -10.46 39.87 -19.84
N GLU A 1046 -9.85 39.69 -21.00
CA GLU A 1046 -8.47 39.23 -21.16
C GLU A 1046 -7.48 40.24 -20.57
N LYS A 1047 -7.62 41.54 -20.89
CA LYS A 1047 -6.77 42.59 -20.33
C LYS A 1047 -6.85 42.61 -18.80
N GLU A 1048 -8.05 42.47 -18.24
CA GLU A 1048 -8.25 42.38 -16.80
C GLU A 1048 -7.70 41.08 -16.20
N GLY A 1049 -7.87 39.96 -16.91
CA GLY A 1049 -7.35 38.65 -16.51
C GLY A 1049 -5.83 38.61 -16.50
N VAL A 1050 -5.17 39.19 -17.51
CA VAL A 1050 -3.71 39.34 -17.57
C VAL A 1050 -3.22 40.20 -16.42
N ARG A 1051 -3.88 41.33 -16.13
CA ARG A 1051 -3.55 42.17 -14.98
C ARG A 1051 -3.66 41.38 -13.67
N LEU A 1052 -4.77 40.66 -13.47
CA LEU A 1052 -5.01 39.88 -12.26
C LEU A 1052 -4.04 38.69 -12.12
N LYS A 1053 -3.69 38.04 -13.23
CA LYS A 1053 -2.64 37.00 -13.30
C LYS A 1053 -1.29 37.59 -12.88
N GLY A 1054 -0.94 38.79 -13.36
CA GLY A 1054 0.26 39.50 -12.93
C GLY A 1054 0.28 39.78 -11.42
N GLU A 1055 -0.87 40.11 -10.82
CA GLU A 1055 -0.99 40.27 -9.37
C GLU A 1055 -0.76 38.96 -8.59
N PHE A 1056 -1.20 37.81 -9.11
CA PHE A 1056 -0.89 36.50 -8.54
C PHE A 1056 0.57 36.08 -8.80
N GLU A 1057 1.14 36.38 -9.97
CA GLU A 1057 2.54 36.07 -10.28
C GLU A 1057 3.51 36.94 -9.47
N ALA A 1058 3.13 38.15 -9.08
CA ALA A 1058 3.89 38.97 -8.13
C ALA A 1058 4.11 38.24 -6.78
N VAL A 1059 3.21 37.32 -6.40
CA VAL A 1059 3.37 36.49 -5.20
C VAL A 1059 4.62 35.60 -5.29
N TYR A 1060 5.07 35.25 -6.49
CA TYR A 1060 6.26 34.41 -6.69
C TYR A 1060 7.54 35.10 -6.21
N GLY A 1061 7.57 36.44 -6.29
CA GLY A 1061 8.69 37.26 -5.86
C GLY A 1061 9.00 37.13 -4.37
N TYR A 1062 8.02 36.74 -3.55
CA TYR A 1062 8.22 36.50 -2.11
C TYR A 1062 8.85 35.14 -1.79
N LYS A 1063 8.93 34.23 -2.76
CA LYS A 1063 9.53 32.88 -2.62
C LYS A 1063 8.93 32.03 -1.48
N ARG A 1064 7.60 32.09 -1.30
CA ARG A 1064 6.87 31.32 -0.28
C ARG A 1064 6.02 30.23 -0.91
N ALA A 1065 6.44 28.98 -0.74
CA ALA A 1065 5.99 27.85 -1.55
C ALA A 1065 4.46 27.62 -1.53
N GLN A 1066 3.81 27.76 -0.36
CA GLN A 1066 2.35 27.66 -0.23
C GLN A 1066 1.61 28.68 -1.12
N TRP A 1067 1.99 29.96 -1.03
CA TRP A 1067 1.33 31.05 -1.75
C TRP A 1067 1.71 31.08 -3.23
N THR A 1068 2.92 30.64 -3.59
CA THR A 1068 3.33 30.44 -4.99
C THR A 1068 2.49 29.38 -5.69
N VAL A 1069 2.24 28.23 -5.04
CA VAL A 1069 1.38 27.17 -5.61
C VAL A 1069 -0.08 27.64 -5.71
N ALA A 1070 -0.58 28.33 -4.68
CA ALA A 1070 -1.93 28.89 -4.68
C ALA A 1070 -2.13 29.91 -5.82
N ALA A 1071 -1.19 30.84 -6.00
CA ALA A 1071 -1.20 31.80 -7.09
C ALA A 1071 -1.13 31.13 -8.47
N ALA A 1072 -0.30 30.09 -8.63
CA ALA A 1072 -0.22 29.31 -9.87
C ALA A 1072 -1.55 28.63 -10.23
N PHE A 1073 -2.30 28.13 -9.25
CA PHE A 1073 -3.64 27.58 -9.49
C PHE A 1073 -4.64 28.67 -9.91
N ARG A 1074 -4.58 29.86 -9.30
CA ARG A 1074 -5.45 30.98 -9.67
C ARG A 1074 -5.18 31.50 -11.08
N ASN A 1075 -3.95 31.40 -11.59
CA ASN A 1075 -3.65 31.72 -12.98
C ASN A 1075 -4.44 30.84 -13.97
N GLY A 1076 -4.53 29.54 -13.73
CA GLY A 1076 -5.37 28.64 -14.53
C GLY A 1076 -6.86 28.98 -14.41
N THR A 1077 -7.30 29.33 -13.18
CA THR A 1077 -8.70 29.71 -12.90
C THR A 1077 -9.13 30.96 -13.66
N ILE A 1078 -8.25 31.95 -13.78
CA ILE A 1078 -8.51 33.19 -14.53
C ILE A 1078 -8.69 32.88 -16.01
N LEU A 1079 -7.74 32.16 -16.61
CA LEU A 1079 -7.75 31.84 -18.05
C LEU A 1079 -8.97 31.01 -18.44
N GLU A 1080 -9.30 30.02 -17.60
CA GLU A 1080 -10.50 29.21 -17.78
C GLU A 1080 -11.79 30.04 -17.70
N HIS A 1081 -11.87 31.00 -16.79
CA HIS A 1081 -13.04 31.87 -16.71
C HIS A 1081 -13.21 32.73 -17.96
N VAL A 1082 -12.12 33.30 -18.49
CA VAL A 1082 -12.18 34.07 -19.75
C VAL A 1082 -12.70 33.19 -20.88
N ALA A 1083 -12.13 31.99 -21.05
CA ALA A 1083 -12.55 31.03 -22.07
C ALA A 1083 -14.07 30.76 -22.00
N ARG A 1084 -14.56 30.45 -20.79
CA ARG A 1084 -15.98 30.16 -20.55
C ARG A 1084 -16.90 31.34 -20.87
N GLN A 1085 -16.52 32.57 -20.53
CA GLN A 1085 -17.36 33.74 -20.80
C GLN A 1085 -17.38 34.13 -22.27
N VAL A 1086 -16.26 33.98 -22.97
CA VAL A 1086 -16.19 34.17 -24.43
C VAL A 1086 -17.09 33.13 -25.10
N ALA A 1087 -16.97 31.85 -24.72
CA ALA A 1087 -17.80 30.79 -25.26
C ALA A 1087 -19.30 31.03 -25.03
N ALA A 1088 -19.68 31.44 -23.81
CA ALA A 1088 -21.06 31.74 -23.47
C ALA A 1088 -21.62 32.93 -24.27
N ALA A 1089 -20.81 33.96 -24.52
CA ALA A 1089 -21.25 35.15 -25.25
C ALA A 1089 -21.46 34.89 -26.74
N PHE A 1090 -20.56 34.15 -27.38
CA PHE A 1090 -20.69 33.78 -28.79
C PHE A 1090 -21.97 32.97 -29.04
N ARG A 1091 -22.30 32.03 -28.15
CA ARG A 1091 -23.54 31.23 -28.22
C ARG A 1091 -24.83 32.04 -28.05
N GLN A 1092 -24.75 33.28 -27.58
CA GLN A 1092 -25.91 34.16 -27.33
C GLN A 1092 -26.09 35.23 -28.41
N ILE A 1093 -25.23 35.30 -29.44
CA ILE A 1093 -25.34 36.29 -30.51
C ILE A 1093 -26.57 35.97 -31.38
N PRO A 1094 -27.60 36.85 -31.42
CA PRO A 1094 -28.76 36.61 -32.24
C PRO A 1094 -28.44 36.91 -33.72
N VAL A 1095 -29.03 36.14 -34.62
CA VAL A 1095 -28.93 36.39 -36.06
C VAL A 1095 -29.59 37.75 -36.41
N PRO A 1096 -28.88 38.70 -37.05
CA PRO A 1096 -29.41 40.03 -37.37
C PRO A 1096 -30.67 39.99 -38.23
N ARG A 1097 -31.61 40.91 -38.03
CA ARG A 1097 -32.88 40.96 -38.77
C ARG A 1097 -32.69 41.12 -40.28
N ASN A 1098 -31.67 41.85 -40.73
CA ASN A 1098 -31.30 41.98 -42.14
C ASN A 1098 -30.75 40.67 -42.74
N ILE A 1099 -30.03 39.85 -41.96
CA ILE A 1099 -29.59 38.51 -42.38
C ILE A 1099 -30.79 37.55 -42.45
N LYS A 1100 -31.70 37.62 -41.47
CA LYS A 1100 -32.95 36.85 -41.49
C LYS A 1100 -33.85 37.18 -42.68
N LYS A 1101 -33.79 38.41 -43.21
CA LYS A 1101 -34.53 38.86 -44.41
C LYS A 1101 -33.95 38.33 -45.73
N LEU A 1102 -32.71 37.82 -45.72
CA LEU A 1102 -32.01 37.29 -46.91
C LEU A 1102 -32.24 35.79 -47.15
N GLY A 1103 -33.05 35.12 -46.33
CA GLY A 1103 -33.35 33.68 -46.47
C GLY A 1103 -32.54 32.77 -45.52
N GLN A 1104 -32.91 31.49 -45.47
CA GLN A 1104 -32.36 30.51 -44.52
C GLN A 1104 -30.86 30.22 -44.78
N ASP A 1105 -30.43 30.21 -46.03
CA ASP A 1105 -29.02 29.97 -46.39
C ASP A 1105 -28.10 31.06 -45.82
N ALA A 1106 -28.55 32.32 -45.83
CA ALA A 1106 -27.83 33.44 -45.22
C ALA A 1106 -27.74 33.30 -43.67
N VAL A 1107 -28.73 32.66 -43.04
CA VAL A 1107 -28.75 32.38 -41.59
C VAL A 1107 -27.74 31.30 -41.22
N ASP A 1108 -27.64 30.23 -41.99
CA ASP A 1108 -26.74 29.11 -41.68
C ASP A 1108 -25.28 29.47 -42.01
N MET A 1109 -25.02 30.18 -43.11
CA MET A 1109 -23.70 30.79 -43.36
C MET A 1109 -23.26 31.75 -42.23
N TYR A 1110 -24.21 32.47 -41.62
CA TYR A 1110 -23.91 33.34 -40.48
C TYR A 1110 -23.57 32.54 -39.21
N LYS A 1111 -24.26 31.42 -38.95
CA LYS A 1111 -23.95 30.53 -37.81
C LYS A 1111 -22.62 29.81 -37.98
N ASP A 1112 -22.29 29.33 -39.17
CA ASP A 1112 -21.00 28.68 -39.42
C ASP A 1112 -19.84 29.64 -39.21
N LYS A 1113 -19.96 30.88 -39.70
CA LYS A 1113 -18.99 31.95 -39.42
C LYS A 1113 -18.92 32.28 -37.92
N LEU A 1114 -20.03 32.17 -37.20
CA LEU A 1114 -20.09 32.39 -35.75
C LEU A 1114 -19.42 31.25 -34.96
N ASP A 1115 -19.55 30.01 -35.39
CA ASP A 1115 -18.92 28.83 -34.79
C ASP A 1115 -17.41 28.77 -35.06
N GLN A 1116 -16.98 29.12 -36.28
CA GLN A 1116 -15.56 29.32 -36.59
C GLN A 1116 -14.96 30.44 -35.73
N ALA A 1117 -15.68 31.56 -35.59
CA ALA A 1117 -15.26 32.64 -34.72
C ALA A 1117 -15.24 32.22 -33.23
N LEU A 1118 -16.20 31.41 -32.77
CA LEU A 1118 -16.22 30.86 -31.42
C LEU A 1118 -14.97 30.01 -31.15
N ALA A 1119 -14.65 29.04 -32.03
CA ALA A 1119 -13.48 28.17 -31.89
C ALA A 1119 -12.17 28.99 -31.89
N ALA A 1120 -12.00 29.86 -32.88
CA ALA A 1120 -10.82 30.73 -32.99
C ALA A 1120 -10.62 31.65 -31.76
N ASN A 1121 -11.69 31.99 -31.05
CA ASN A 1121 -11.63 32.85 -29.88
C ASN A 1121 -11.54 32.10 -28.54
N THR A 1122 -11.82 30.79 -28.49
CA THR A 1122 -11.89 30.02 -27.23
C THR A 1122 -10.78 28.98 -27.08
N GLU A 1123 -10.39 28.27 -28.15
CA GLU A 1123 -9.35 27.24 -28.10
C GLU A 1123 -7.99 27.73 -27.57
N PRO A 1124 -7.48 28.92 -27.95
CA PRO A 1124 -6.23 29.42 -27.40
C PRO A 1124 -6.29 29.65 -25.88
N LEU A 1125 -7.46 30.07 -25.37
CA LEU A 1125 -7.69 30.35 -23.96
C LEU A 1125 -7.80 29.06 -23.14
N GLU A 1126 -8.48 28.04 -23.65
CA GLU A 1126 -8.57 26.72 -23.01
C GLU A 1126 -7.21 26.03 -22.96
N LYS A 1127 -6.42 26.11 -24.03
CA LYS A 1127 -5.04 25.63 -24.07
C LYS A 1127 -4.17 26.35 -23.04
N ALA A 1128 -4.29 27.67 -22.93
CA ALA A 1128 -3.57 28.47 -21.94
C ALA A 1128 -3.96 28.08 -20.50
N ALA A 1129 -5.26 27.86 -20.23
CA ALA A 1129 -5.76 27.40 -18.93
C ALA A 1129 -5.19 26.03 -18.56
N LYS A 1130 -5.22 25.06 -19.49
CA LYS A 1130 -4.64 23.73 -19.33
C LYS A 1130 -3.14 23.80 -19.01
N LEU A 1131 -2.38 24.62 -19.74
CA LEU A 1131 -0.95 24.81 -19.47
C LEU A 1131 -0.69 25.46 -18.10
N ALA A 1132 -1.51 26.42 -17.69
CA ALA A 1132 -1.38 27.06 -16.38
C ALA A 1132 -1.66 26.08 -15.22
N TYR A 1133 -2.68 25.21 -15.34
CA TYR A 1133 -2.92 24.16 -14.35
C TYR A 1133 -1.80 23.11 -14.33
N LYS A 1134 -1.26 22.73 -15.50
CA LYS A 1134 -0.09 21.85 -15.58
C LYS A 1134 1.12 22.48 -14.88
N ALA A 1135 1.40 23.75 -15.15
CA ALA A 1135 2.49 24.48 -14.51
C ALA A 1135 2.31 24.59 -12.99
N CYS A 1136 1.07 24.67 -12.49
CA CYS A 1136 0.79 24.58 -11.06
C CYS A 1136 1.16 23.20 -10.49
N VAL A 1137 0.75 22.10 -11.14
CA VAL A 1137 1.06 20.72 -10.70
C VAL A 1137 2.56 20.42 -10.78
N ASP A 1138 3.23 20.82 -11.86
CA ASP A 1138 4.68 20.65 -12.03
C ASP A 1138 5.44 21.45 -10.96
N ARG A 1139 5.02 22.69 -10.68
CA ARG A 1139 5.62 23.52 -9.64
C ARG A 1139 5.41 22.93 -8.24
N ALA A 1140 4.23 22.39 -7.97
CA ALA A 1140 3.94 21.71 -6.70
C ALA A 1140 4.82 20.45 -6.53
N ALA A 1141 5.02 19.67 -7.60
CA ALA A 1141 5.92 18.53 -7.61
C ALA A 1141 7.38 18.93 -7.35
N ASN A 1142 7.87 19.98 -8.02
CA ASN A 1142 9.24 20.50 -7.82
C ASN A 1142 9.48 21.04 -6.41
N LEU A 1143 8.45 21.62 -5.78
CA LEU A 1143 8.53 22.15 -4.42
C LEU A 1143 8.24 21.09 -3.34
N GLY A 1144 7.90 19.85 -3.71
CA GLY A 1144 7.57 18.77 -2.77
C GLY A 1144 6.30 19.01 -1.95
N ILE A 1145 5.33 19.77 -2.48
CA ILE A 1145 4.11 20.17 -1.76
C ILE A 1145 2.87 19.58 -2.43
N ALA A 1146 2.03 18.90 -1.64
CA ALA A 1146 0.67 18.54 -2.01
C ALA A 1146 -0.30 19.32 -1.10
N ASN A 1147 -1.08 20.22 -1.69
CA ASN A 1147 -2.13 20.97 -0.99
C ASN A 1147 -3.42 21.03 -1.82
N THR A 1148 -4.47 21.63 -1.26
CA THR A 1148 -5.79 21.71 -1.90
C THR A 1148 -5.77 22.36 -3.28
N TYR A 1149 -4.86 23.30 -3.54
CA TYR A 1149 -4.71 23.93 -4.86
C TYR A 1149 -4.06 23.01 -5.89
N THR A 1150 -3.12 22.15 -5.47
CA THR A 1150 -2.53 21.10 -6.31
C THR A 1150 -3.57 20.05 -6.71
N GLU A 1151 -4.43 19.66 -5.77
CA GLU A 1151 -5.53 18.71 -6.03
C GLU A 1151 -6.58 19.31 -6.99
N GLN A 1152 -7.00 20.55 -6.74
CA GLN A 1152 -7.93 21.25 -7.62
C GLN A 1152 -7.34 21.46 -9.03
N ALA A 1153 -6.04 21.78 -9.15
CA ALA A 1153 -5.38 21.88 -10.46
C ALA A 1153 -5.45 20.56 -11.24
N ARG A 1154 -5.24 19.41 -10.57
CA ARG A 1154 -5.37 18.07 -11.18
C ARG A 1154 -6.80 17.76 -11.60
N GLN A 1155 -7.80 18.17 -10.81
CA GLN A 1155 -9.21 18.04 -11.17
C GLN A 1155 -9.57 18.87 -12.41
N ARG A 1156 -9.07 20.11 -12.50
CA ARG A 1156 -9.28 20.93 -13.70
C ARG A 1156 -8.58 20.32 -14.92
N LEU A 1157 -7.34 19.82 -14.79
CA LEU A 1157 -6.62 19.14 -15.87
C LEU A 1157 -7.35 17.88 -16.38
N ASN A 1158 -7.92 17.09 -15.47
CA ASN A 1158 -8.76 15.95 -15.84
C ASN A 1158 -9.97 16.38 -16.68
N ALA A 1159 -10.65 17.47 -16.31
CA ALA A 1159 -11.79 17.96 -17.07
C ALA A 1159 -11.44 18.42 -18.50
N PHE A 1160 -10.18 18.83 -18.75
CA PHE A 1160 -9.70 19.18 -20.09
C PHE A 1160 -9.20 17.97 -20.89
N ASP A 1161 -8.67 16.94 -20.23
CA ASP A 1161 -8.05 15.77 -20.88
C ASP A 1161 -8.04 14.57 -19.91
N PRO A 1162 -9.18 13.86 -19.82
CA PRO A 1162 -9.36 12.79 -18.86
C PRO A 1162 -8.40 11.60 -19.08
N GLN A 1163 -8.01 11.36 -20.34
CA GLN A 1163 -7.11 10.28 -20.73
C GLN A 1163 -5.67 10.54 -20.26
N LYS A 1164 -5.19 11.79 -20.36
CA LYS A 1164 -3.83 12.18 -19.95
C LYS A 1164 -3.70 12.49 -18.46
N TYR A 1165 -4.78 12.96 -17.83
CA TYR A 1165 -4.82 13.33 -16.41
C TYR A 1165 -5.92 12.57 -15.67
N PRO A 1166 -5.86 11.23 -15.56
CA PRO A 1166 -6.89 10.47 -14.84
C PRO A 1166 -6.93 10.91 -13.37
N LEU A 1167 -8.15 11.14 -12.86
CA LEU A 1167 -8.35 11.32 -11.42
C LEU A 1167 -8.01 10.01 -10.72
N LEU A 1168 -7.06 10.06 -9.79
CA LEU A 1168 -6.84 8.96 -8.86
C LEU A 1168 -8.09 8.87 -7.96
N LYS A 1169 -8.78 7.73 -7.98
CA LYS A 1169 -9.88 7.45 -7.05
C LYS A 1169 -9.35 7.61 -5.62
N PRO A 1170 -9.99 8.39 -4.72
CA PRO A 1170 -9.80 8.14 -3.30
C PRO A 1170 -10.23 6.69 -3.03
N PRO A 1171 -9.59 5.98 -2.08
CA PRO A 1171 -9.99 4.63 -1.71
C PRO A 1171 -11.51 4.60 -1.44
N LYS A 1172 -12.20 3.59 -2.00
CA LYS A 1172 -13.63 3.36 -1.74
C LYS A 1172 -13.81 3.22 -0.22
N VAL A 1173 -14.39 4.24 0.40
CA VAL A 1173 -15.14 4.08 1.64
C VAL A 1173 -16.52 3.62 1.20
N GLU A 1174 -16.93 2.43 1.65
CA GLU A 1174 -18.33 2.04 1.63
C GLU A 1174 -19.11 3.05 2.47
N THR A 1175 -19.83 3.93 1.80
CA THR A 1175 -20.87 4.70 2.46
C THR A 1175 -22.09 3.81 2.53
N VAL A 1176 -22.35 3.29 3.73
CA VAL A 1176 -23.70 3.00 4.20
C VAL A 1176 -24.52 4.28 3.98
N ASN A 1177 -25.64 4.17 3.26
CA ASN A 1177 -26.55 5.29 3.04
C ASN A 1177 -27.05 5.85 4.38
N PRO A 1178 -27.28 7.17 4.49
CA PRO A 1178 -28.18 7.71 5.50
C PRO A 1178 -29.63 7.28 5.27
#